data_AF-A0A2B7WSC0-F1
#
_entry.id   AF-A0A2B7WSC0-F1
#
_cell.length_a   1.000
_cell.length_b   1.000
_cell.length_c   1.000
_cell.angle_alpha   90.00
_cell.angle_beta   90.00
_cell.angle_gamma   90.00
#
_symmetry.space_group_name_H-M   'P 1'
#
loop_
_entity.id
_entity.type
_entity.pdbx_description
1 polymer ?
#
loop_
_entity_poly.entity_id
_entity_poly.type
_entity_poly.pdbx_seq_one_letter_code
_entity_poly.pdbx_strand_id
1 'polypeptide(L)'
;MPIRAFDEWASGRAQTLPLSTLKGAVIGIDASHYLDQHLNHHATKEPLLIALGGFPFSLKANIEKELQALRNLNITCVFVFNGLDFGKREPDFSAQADSTRALEQAWELYDQQQADQVVDAFSSAGSAKPETLYKFLQRILHEQGIDFLAAPYAASAQLAYLEKGPNRFVDAVFGPSDLFLFDIDKVITRLDTDLFKFTWITRQVCQDDLGRITNEQFVEFCLLLGSRFLRTFPPFENPAFPGKNINIREAMTAYNAAGRNALVLCGQVENEHRINDLPYVEHFKRALMTVKHHIIMDIDGKVGPMDAENVSNDLHELIGQRLPEELYFYMSKGIIGSQVPDWLTSGELLIRLPLGAEDSEIYRRLQGDLLTPIRTQALCLLSNSLHRFYQTKAINVRTWYEPKSTRSINLKEDLPSVKESTISWKLRSDKFPESVKQLQADSLPFTFALRALKDQEFVSNSFSTRDAPPLSSKTEILANVMWRLLQLRGYVNDKHRLTQWGQALEAAMSSLSPGENLEEPTFIAVELLRLGVLSSKDWFANISGGPMRGTDEEKKFNLLVSQVACIGKIRHKSIGYSGPLSRQLLSFRSLICAVRSSLRDLVEVVLASLLLNGEADRERDDWTDLGLSLPFIDDNNCGLGIAVRTYLDDLPQQSDPTSPRVRADVKAKGKDWFQHSDSFSGNLDMAFALWDAVYRASQNAGKEFKEAKLWDETNKWLADRR
;
A
#
# COMPACT_ATOMS: atom_id res chain seq x y z
N MET A 1 12.90 -4.38 9.83
CA MET A 1 12.19 -4.79 11.08
C MET A 1 13.22 -4.74 12.20
N PRO A 2 12.86 -4.28 13.39
CA PRO A 2 13.77 -4.30 14.53
C PRO A 2 14.24 -5.73 14.85
N ILE A 3 15.47 -5.87 15.35
CA ILE A 3 15.99 -7.15 15.85
C ILE A 3 15.30 -7.44 17.19
N ARG A 4 14.56 -8.56 17.26
CA ARG A 4 13.75 -8.90 18.44
C ARG A 4 14.64 -9.03 19.69
N ALA A 5 14.15 -8.60 20.85
CA ALA A 5 14.86 -8.52 22.15
C ALA A 5 16.13 -7.62 22.18
N PHE A 6 16.77 -7.35 21.04
CA PHE A 6 17.90 -6.44 20.95
C PHE A 6 17.47 -4.99 21.21
N ASP A 7 16.40 -4.51 20.58
CA ASP A 7 15.99 -3.11 20.69
C ASP A 7 15.61 -2.72 22.12
N GLU A 8 14.87 -3.58 22.81
CA GLU A 8 14.51 -3.38 24.21
C GLU A 8 15.78 -3.27 25.09
N TRP A 9 16.73 -4.17 24.91
CA TRP A 9 18.00 -4.14 25.63
C TRP A 9 18.91 -2.96 25.25
N ALA A 10 18.94 -2.62 23.97
CA ALA A 10 19.73 -1.55 23.39
C ALA A 10 19.23 -0.18 23.85
N SER A 11 17.93 -0.02 24.10
CA SER A 11 17.33 1.23 24.57
C SER A 11 18.00 1.76 25.85
N GLY A 12 18.38 0.87 26.78
CA GLY A 12 19.08 1.22 28.01
C GLY A 12 20.56 1.62 27.84
N ARG A 13 21.10 1.51 26.62
CA ARG A 13 22.48 1.88 26.24
C ARG A 13 22.54 3.05 25.28
N ALA A 14 21.39 3.48 24.79
CA ALA A 14 21.29 4.55 23.82
C ALA A 14 21.55 5.89 24.51
N GLN A 15 22.23 6.79 23.81
CA GLN A 15 22.55 8.13 24.29
C GLN A 15 21.60 9.13 23.66
N THR A 16 21.20 10.16 24.42
CA THR A 16 20.34 11.23 23.91
C THR A 16 21.14 12.52 23.81
N LEU A 17 21.07 13.18 22.66
CA LEU A 17 21.74 14.45 22.39
C LEU A 17 20.75 15.49 21.84
N PRO A 18 21.05 16.80 21.96
CA PRO A 18 20.27 17.85 21.32
C PRO A 18 20.31 17.72 19.80
N LEU A 19 19.17 17.96 19.14
CA LEU A 19 19.02 17.88 17.68
C LEU A 19 19.92 18.90 16.95
N SER A 20 20.27 20.00 17.61
CA SER A 20 21.25 20.98 17.11
C SER A 20 22.63 20.39 16.83
N THR A 21 22.97 19.24 17.40
CA THR A 21 24.22 18.51 17.12
C THR A 21 24.27 18.00 15.68
N LEU A 22 23.12 17.80 15.05
CA LEU A 22 23.00 17.37 13.65
C LEU A 22 22.85 18.54 12.67
N LYS A 23 23.02 19.80 13.13
CA LYS A 23 22.87 20.98 12.28
C LYS A 23 23.80 20.91 11.06
N GLY A 24 23.22 21.05 9.86
CA GLY A 24 23.97 20.98 8.60
C GLY A 24 24.26 19.56 8.11
N ALA A 25 23.85 18.52 8.84
CA ALA A 25 24.09 17.13 8.47
C ALA A 25 23.02 16.63 7.48
N VAL A 26 23.40 15.64 6.68
CA VAL A 26 22.48 14.84 5.86
C VAL A 26 22.13 13.56 6.61
N ILE A 27 20.84 13.35 6.89
CA ILE A 27 20.32 12.15 7.55
C ILE A 27 19.67 11.24 6.51
N GLY A 28 20.17 10.01 6.41
CA GLY A 28 19.53 8.93 5.66
C GLY A 28 18.50 8.25 6.55
N ILE A 29 17.25 8.18 6.10
CA ILE A 29 16.11 7.72 6.91
C ILE A 29 15.52 6.45 6.29
N ASP A 30 15.44 5.36 7.06
CA ASP A 30 14.67 4.18 6.68
C ASP A 30 13.17 4.51 6.74
N ALA A 31 12.52 4.55 5.58
CA ALA A 31 11.14 5.01 5.46
C ALA A 31 10.14 4.07 6.15
N SER A 32 10.41 2.76 6.21
CA SER A 32 9.53 1.81 6.89
C SER A 32 9.57 2.01 8.39
N HIS A 33 10.77 2.18 8.94
CA HIS A 33 10.95 2.46 10.36
C HIS A 33 10.35 3.80 10.75
N TYR A 34 10.54 4.82 9.91
CA TYR A 34 9.94 6.14 10.09
C TYR A 34 8.41 6.06 10.23
N LEU A 35 7.75 5.39 9.29
CA LEU A 35 6.30 5.19 9.31
C LEU A 35 5.86 4.34 10.51
N ASP A 36 6.60 3.28 10.84
CA ASP A 36 6.31 2.43 11.99
C ASP A 36 6.32 3.22 13.31
N GLN A 37 7.27 4.14 13.49
CA GLN A 37 7.29 5.03 14.65
C GLN A 37 6.03 5.90 14.71
N HIS A 38 5.64 6.53 13.60
CA HIS A 38 4.42 7.35 13.58
C HIS A 38 3.15 6.55 13.85
N LEU A 39 3.07 5.32 13.33
CA LEU A 39 1.89 4.45 13.49
C LEU A 39 1.77 3.83 14.88
N ASN A 40 2.88 3.66 15.61
CA ASN A 40 2.89 2.94 16.88
C ASN A 40 3.28 3.80 18.10
N HIS A 41 3.73 5.04 17.90
CA HIS A 41 4.09 5.94 18.99
C HIS A 41 2.85 6.52 19.69
N HIS A 42 2.84 6.51 21.02
CA HIS A 42 1.69 6.92 21.85
C HIS A 42 1.11 8.30 21.52
N ALA A 43 1.92 9.25 21.07
CA ALA A 43 1.48 10.62 20.77
C ALA A 43 0.85 10.79 19.37
N THR A 44 1.18 9.91 18.42
CA THR A 44 0.80 10.03 17.00
C THR A 44 -0.10 8.89 16.54
N LYS A 45 -0.11 7.77 17.26
CA LYS A 45 -0.92 6.59 16.96
C LYS A 45 -2.40 6.95 16.99
N GLU A 46 -3.13 6.47 15.98
CA GLU A 46 -4.59 6.55 15.90
C GLU A 46 -5.19 5.17 16.23
N PRO A 47 -5.67 4.94 17.48
CA PRO A 47 -6.07 3.61 17.94
C PRO A 47 -7.18 2.96 17.09
N LEU A 48 -8.12 3.77 16.60
CA LEU A 48 -9.28 3.31 15.84
C LEU A 48 -9.00 3.17 14.33
N LEU A 49 -7.77 3.41 13.87
CA LEU A 49 -7.42 3.30 12.45
C LEU A 49 -7.72 1.91 11.89
N ILE A 50 -7.42 0.85 12.66
CA ILE A 50 -7.69 -0.54 12.26
C ILE A 50 -9.21 -0.84 12.14
N ALA A 51 -10.05 -0.08 12.84
CA ALA A 51 -11.51 -0.20 12.79
C ALA A 51 -12.16 0.61 11.65
N LEU A 52 -11.38 1.48 10.99
CA LEU A 52 -11.83 2.34 9.88
C LEU A 52 -11.16 2.01 8.54
N GLY A 53 -9.93 1.48 8.61
CA GLY A 53 -9.01 1.39 7.48
C GLY A 53 -8.56 2.77 6.98
N GLY A 54 -7.88 2.78 5.85
CA GLY A 54 -7.43 3.99 5.16
C GLY A 54 -6.16 4.59 5.75
N PHE A 55 -5.82 5.79 5.29
CA PHE A 55 -4.71 6.55 5.84
C PHE A 55 -5.07 7.21 7.18
N PRO A 56 -4.13 7.31 8.14
CA PRO A 56 -4.35 8.05 9.37
C PRO A 56 -4.59 9.54 9.09
N PHE A 57 -5.52 10.15 9.81
CA PHE A 57 -5.96 11.53 9.58
C PHE A 57 -4.88 12.57 9.90
N SER A 58 -4.11 12.34 10.96
CA SER A 58 -3.11 13.27 11.50
C SER A 58 -1.71 13.07 10.91
N LEU A 59 -1.46 11.93 10.25
CA LEU A 59 -0.12 11.53 9.82
C LEU A 59 0.54 12.58 8.91
N LYS A 60 -0.20 13.13 7.92
CA LYS A 60 0.36 14.15 7.03
C LYS A 60 0.85 15.38 7.80
N ALA A 61 0.00 15.95 8.66
CA ALA A 61 0.35 17.16 9.41
C ALA A 61 1.52 16.91 10.39
N ASN A 62 1.58 15.73 11.00
CA ASN A 62 2.68 15.34 11.90
C ASN A 62 4.01 15.30 11.15
N ILE A 63 4.03 14.66 9.97
CA ILE A 63 5.22 14.56 9.11
C ILE A 63 5.65 15.97 8.64
N GLU A 64 4.72 16.78 8.14
CA GLU A 64 5.03 18.14 7.66
C GLU A 64 5.62 19.02 8.77
N LYS A 65 5.05 18.97 9.97
CA LYS A 65 5.57 19.68 11.15
C LYS A 65 7.00 19.22 11.48
N GLU A 66 7.24 17.91 11.47
CA GLU A 66 8.54 17.33 11.80
C GLU A 66 9.61 17.70 10.76
N LEU A 67 9.30 17.55 9.47
CA LEU A 67 10.19 17.93 8.36
C LEU A 67 10.51 19.43 8.39
N GLN A 68 9.53 20.28 8.73
CA GLN A 68 9.77 21.71 8.89
C GLN A 68 10.71 22.01 10.06
N ALA A 69 10.58 21.29 11.19
CA ALA A 69 11.48 21.45 12.32
C ALA A 69 12.92 21.04 11.98
N LEU A 70 13.11 19.95 11.24
CA LEU A 70 14.41 19.51 10.72
C LEU A 70 15.01 20.53 9.75
N ARG A 71 14.21 21.03 8.83
CA ARG A 71 14.61 22.09 7.87
C ARG A 71 15.06 23.36 8.59
N ASN A 72 14.36 23.78 9.65
CA ASN A 72 14.74 24.97 10.43
C ASN A 72 16.12 24.83 11.11
N LEU A 73 16.59 23.60 11.32
CA LEU A 73 17.94 23.31 11.81
C LEU A 73 18.96 23.07 10.68
N ASN A 74 18.59 23.33 9.42
CA ASN A 74 19.38 23.02 8.23
C ASN A 74 19.81 21.54 8.19
N ILE A 75 18.93 20.64 8.60
CA ILE A 75 19.14 19.19 8.47
C ILE A 75 18.52 18.77 7.14
N THR A 76 19.32 18.15 6.28
CA THR A 76 18.85 17.56 5.02
C THR A 76 18.42 16.12 5.28
N CYS A 77 17.28 15.71 4.75
CA CYS A 77 16.78 14.34 4.89
C CYS A 77 16.76 13.65 3.53
N VAL A 78 17.16 12.38 3.51
CA VAL A 78 17.02 11.50 2.35
C VAL A 78 16.32 10.23 2.80
N PHE A 79 15.13 9.97 2.27
CA PHE A 79 14.34 8.79 2.62
C PHE A 79 14.68 7.61 1.72
N VAL A 80 14.92 6.45 2.32
CA VAL A 80 15.18 5.19 1.61
C VAL A 80 14.06 4.20 1.90
N PHE A 81 13.31 3.86 0.85
CA PHE A 81 12.23 2.87 0.90
C PHE A 81 12.76 1.48 0.57
N ASN A 82 12.13 0.45 1.13
CA ASN A 82 12.36 -0.92 0.67
C ASN A 82 11.81 -1.10 -0.75
N GLY A 83 12.55 -1.81 -1.60
CA GLY A 83 12.13 -2.22 -2.92
C GLY A 83 11.65 -3.67 -2.94
N LEU A 84 12.28 -4.48 -3.78
CA LEU A 84 11.87 -5.87 -3.99
C LEU A 84 12.02 -6.73 -2.73
N ASP A 85 11.20 -7.75 -2.68
CA ASP A 85 11.34 -8.86 -1.76
C ASP A 85 12.58 -9.68 -2.11
N PHE A 86 13.23 -10.22 -1.08
CA PHE A 86 14.38 -11.10 -1.24
C PHE A 86 14.15 -12.46 -0.57
N GLY A 87 14.71 -13.50 -1.18
CA GLY A 87 14.57 -14.88 -0.73
C GLY A 87 13.13 -15.40 -0.81
N LYS A 88 12.91 -16.60 -0.28
CA LYS A 88 11.57 -17.16 -0.12
C LYS A 88 11.01 -16.72 1.23
N ARG A 89 9.93 -15.93 1.20
CA ARG A 89 9.22 -15.51 2.42
C ARG A 89 8.34 -16.64 2.93
N GLU A 90 8.64 -17.17 4.10
CA GLU A 90 7.69 -18.02 4.80
C GLU A 90 6.63 -17.13 5.48
N PRO A 91 5.33 -17.36 5.22
CA PRO A 91 4.27 -16.67 5.92
C PRO A 91 4.24 -17.04 7.41
N ASP A 92 4.34 -16.04 8.30
CA ASP A 92 4.11 -16.20 9.74
C ASP A 92 2.59 -16.25 10.03
N PHE A 93 2.02 -17.46 9.93
CA PHE A 93 0.59 -17.68 10.17
C PHE A 93 0.22 -17.50 11.66
N SER A 94 1.15 -17.71 12.59
CA SER A 94 0.92 -17.54 14.04
C SER A 94 0.61 -16.09 14.40
N ALA A 95 1.45 -15.14 14.00
CA ALA A 95 1.24 -13.73 14.28
C ALA A 95 -0.05 -13.19 13.66
N GLN A 96 -0.41 -13.72 12.49
CA GLN A 96 -1.67 -13.40 11.83
C GLN A 96 -2.87 -13.89 12.64
N ALA A 97 -2.85 -15.13 13.14
CA ALA A 97 -3.92 -15.68 13.96
C ALA A 97 -4.09 -14.91 15.29
N ASP A 98 -2.98 -14.50 15.92
CA ASP A 98 -3.01 -13.70 17.16
C ASP A 98 -3.66 -12.33 16.94
N SER A 99 -3.28 -11.65 15.85
CA SER A 99 -3.85 -10.33 15.51
C SER A 99 -5.34 -10.43 15.18
N THR A 100 -5.76 -11.48 14.47
CA THR A 100 -7.19 -11.74 14.19
C THR A 100 -7.99 -11.94 15.48
N ARG A 101 -7.49 -12.76 16.41
CA ARG A 101 -8.16 -13.00 17.70
C ARG A 101 -8.29 -11.73 18.53
N ALA A 102 -7.23 -10.92 18.58
CA ALA A 102 -7.26 -9.64 19.30
C ALA A 102 -8.27 -8.65 18.68
N LEU A 103 -8.40 -8.65 17.35
CA LEU A 103 -9.37 -7.81 16.67
C LEU A 103 -10.81 -8.27 16.91
N GLU A 104 -11.07 -9.59 16.92
CA GLU A 104 -12.39 -10.14 17.27
C GLU A 104 -12.80 -9.71 18.68
N GLN A 105 -11.90 -9.81 19.65
CA GLN A 105 -12.14 -9.35 21.02
C GLN A 105 -12.44 -7.85 21.08
N ALA A 106 -11.74 -7.01 20.30
CA ALA A 106 -12.01 -5.57 20.25
C ALA A 106 -13.41 -5.26 19.72
N TRP A 107 -13.89 -6.01 18.71
CA TRP A 107 -15.25 -5.89 18.21
C TRP A 107 -16.30 -6.36 19.22
N GLU A 108 -16.06 -7.45 19.95
CA GLU A 108 -16.97 -7.91 21.00
C GLU A 108 -17.16 -6.86 22.11
N LEU A 109 -16.06 -6.20 22.54
CA LEU A 109 -16.11 -5.11 23.51
C LEU A 109 -16.91 -3.91 22.98
N TYR A 110 -16.75 -3.59 21.69
CA TYR A 110 -17.49 -2.51 21.05
C TYR A 110 -18.99 -2.82 20.98
N ASP A 111 -19.35 -4.04 20.58
CA ASP A 111 -20.75 -4.48 20.50
C ASP A 111 -21.42 -4.52 21.89
N GLN A 112 -20.66 -4.77 22.95
CA GLN A 112 -21.10 -4.70 24.35
C GLN A 112 -21.13 -3.28 24.94
N GLN A 113 -20.82 -2.24 24.14
CA GLN A 113 -20.78 -0.83 24.56
C GLN A 113 -19.77 -0.52 25.67
N GLN A 114 -18.68 -1.30 25.79
CA GLN A 114 -17.63 -1.09 26.79
C GLN A 114 -16.59 -0.06 26.32
N ALA A 115 -17.01 1.18 26.11
CA ALA A 115 -16.23 2.23 25.44
C ALA A 115 -14.81 2.43 26.01
N ASP A 116 -14.62 2.34 27.33
CA ASP A 116 -13.34 2.56 27.99
C ASP A 116 -12.27 1.51 27.59
N GLN A 117 -12.67 0.28 27.28
CA GLN A 117 -11.75 -0.82 26.92
C GLN A 117 -11.55 -0.95 25.41
N VAL A 118 -12.48 -0.44 24.60
CA VAL A 118 -12.48 -0.58 23.14
C VAL A 118 -11.24 0.07 22.51
N VAL A 119 -10.89 1.26 22.95
CA VAL A 119 -9.76 2.03 22.37
C VAL A 119 -8.44 1.29 22.60
N ASP A 120 -8.23 0.77 23.82
CA ASP A 120 -7.04 0.02 24.18
C ASP A 120 -6.99 -1.34 23.47
N ALA A 121 -8.14 -2.01 23.32
CA ALA A 121 -8.24 -3.27 22.60
C ALA A 121 -7.89 -3.12 21.11
N PHE A 122 -8.46 -2.13 20.41
CA PHE A 122 -8.10 -1.85 19.01
C PHE A 122 -6.66 -1.38 18.86
N SER A 123 -6.15 -0.57 19.79
CA SER A 123 -4.75 -0.17 19.82
C SER A 123 -3.82 -1.39 19.90
N SER A 124 -4.21 -2.41 20.66
CA SER A 124 -3.39 -3.61 20.90
C SER A 124 -3.55 -4.69 19.82
N ALA A 125 -4.63 -4.65 19.03
CA ALA A 125 -4.94 -5.66 18.01
C ALA A 125 -3.98 -5.67 16.81
N GLY A 126 -3.27 -4.56 16.59
CA GLY A 126 -2.22 -4.45 15.57
C GLY A 126 -2.19 -3.07 14.91
N SER A 127 -1.36 -2.94 13.88
CA SER A 127 -1.17 -1.68 13.16
C SER A 127 -1.09 -1.92 11.65
N ALA A 128 -1.33 -0.86 10.88
CA ALA A 128 -1.15 -0.89 9.44
C ALA A 128 0.32 -1.17 9.10
N LYS A 129 0.57 -1.91 8.02
CA LYS A 129 1.93 -2.18 7.57
C LYS A 129 2.52 -0.92 6.91
N PRO A 130 3.75 -0.49 7.25
CA PRO A 130 4.37 0.69 6.65
C PRO A 130 4.35 0.70 5.12
N GLU A 131 4.51 -0.46 4.48
CA GLU A 131 4.52 -0.63 3.02
C GLU A 131 3.25 -0.09 2.35
N THR A 132 2.09 -0.18 3.02
CA THR A 132 0.83 0.32 2.44
C THR A 132 0.76 1.85 2.39
N LEU A 133 1.67 2.55 3.06
CA LEU A 133 1.75 4.01 3.13
C LEU A 133 2.90 4.59 2.31
N TYR A 134 3.65 3.78 1.56
CA TYR A 134 4.83 4.28 0.82
C TYR A 134 4.49 5.38 -0.17
N LYS A 135 3.49 5.18 -1.03
CA LYS A 135 3.08 6.20 -2.01
C LYS A 135 2.52 7.45 -1.34
N PHE A 136 1.84 7.28 -0.19
CA PHE A 136 1.36 8.39 0.63
C PHE A 136 2.53 9.24 1.16
N LEU A 137 3.56 8.60 1.74
CA LEU A 137 4.75 9.27 2.22
C LEU A 137 5.54 9.91 1.06
N GLN A 138 5.77 9.18 -0.04
CA GLN A 138 6.46 9.70 -1.23
C GLN A 138 5.80 10.98 -1.75
N ARG A 139 4.47 11.04 -1.77
CA ARG A 139 3.72 12.26 -2.15
C ARG A 139 4.01 13.41 -1.20
N ILE A 140 3.98 13.19 0.11
CA ILE A 140 4.30 14.23 1.11
C ILE A 140 5.75 14.70 0.96
N LEU A 141 6.70 13.78 0.82
CA LEU A 141 8.12 14.10 0.65
C LEU A 141 8.35 14.95 -0.61
N HIS A 142 7.74 14.56 -1.73
CA HIS A 142 7.82 15.31 -2.98
C HIS A 142 7.20 16.72 -2.87
N GLU A 143 6.01 16.84 -2.28
CA GLU A 143 5.37 18.14 -2.00
C GLU A 143 6.24 19.04 -1.11
N GLN A 144 7.00 18.44 -0.20
CA GLN A 144 7.94 19.13 0.67
C GLN A 144 9.34 19.31 0.05
N GLY A 145 9.61 18.83 -1.16
CA GLY A 145 10.94 18.92 -1.78
C GLY A 145 12.02 18.13 -1.02
N ILE A 146 11.66 16.99 -0.46
CA ILE A 146 12.56 16.06 0.23
C ILE A 146 12.90 14.90 -0.71
N ASP A 147 14.20 14.64 -0.87
CA ASP A 147 14.69 13.56 -1.71
C ASP A 147 14.36 12.18 -1.12
N PHE A 148 14.01 11.26 -2.01
CA PHE A 148 13.86 9.87 -1.66
C PHE A 148 14.30 8.93 -2.78
N LEU A 149 14.56 7.68 -2.40
CA LEU A 149 14.70 6.58 -3.35
C LEU A 149 14.11 5.27 -2.79
N ALA A 150 13.61 4.41 -3.66
CA ALA A 150 13.43 3.00 -3.33
C ALA A 150 14.71 2.22 -3.62
N ALA A 151 15.24 1.52 -2.62
CA ALA A 151 16.37 0.60 -2.77
C ALA A 151 15.99 -0.55 -3.72
N PRO A 152 16.96 -1.24 -4.36
CA PRO A 152 16.65 -2.45 -5.14
C PRO A 152 15.93 -3.52 -4.31
N TYR A 153 16.35 -3.70 -3.06
CA TYR A 153 15.79 -4.65 -2.10
C TYR A 153 15.66 -3.99 -0.71
N ALA A 154 16.61 -4.21 0.21
CA ALA A 154 16.53 -3.65 1.57
C ALA A 154 17.06 -2.21 1.65
N ALA A 155 16.28 -1.33 2.30
CA ALA A 155 16.69 0.04 2.62
C ALA A 155 17.93 0.09 3.52
N SER A 156 18.07 -0.87 4.45
CA SER A 156 19.21 -0.93 5.36
C SER A 156 20.56 -1.14 4.65
N ALA A 157 20.59 -2.00 3.63
CA ALA A 157 21.79 -2.19 2.80
C ALA A 157 22.12 -0.93 1.98
N GLN A 158 21.09 -0.31 1.39
CA GLN A 158 21.26 0.90 0.59
C GLN A 158 21.73 2.08 1.45
N LEU A 159 21.22 2.24 2.67
CA LEU A 159 21.66 3.25 3.62
C LEU A 159 23.12 3.03 4.05
N ALA A 160 23.56 1.79 4.24
CA ALA A 160 24.96 1.47 4.52
C ALA A 160 25.87 1.91 3.36
N TYR A 161 25.45 1.67 2.12
CA TYR A 161 26.16 2.17 0.94
C TYR A 161 26.22 3.70 0.90
N LEU A 162 25.12 4.40 1.23
CA LEU A 162 25.09 5.87 1.20
C LEU A 162 25.94 6.53 2.32
N GLU A 163 26.15 5.84 3.44
CA GLU A 163 26.96 6.34 4.57
C GLU A 163 28.45 6.03 4.43
N LYS A 164 28.82 4.82 3.96
CA LYS A 164 30.23 4.37 3.87
C LYS A 164 30.76 4.20 2.45
N GLY A 165 29.93 4.36 1.43
CA GLY A 165 30.33 4.23 0.04
C GLY A 165 31.46 5.19 -0.35
N PRO A 166 32.09 4.97 -1.52
CA PRO A 166 33.18 5.82 -2.01
C PRO A 166 32.78 7.29 -2.15
N ASN A 167 31.49 7.53 -2.39
CA ASN A 167 30.86 8.84 -2.35
C ASN A 167 29.90 8.85 -1.16
N ARG A 168 30.32 9.46 -0.04
CA ARG A 168 29.48 9.59 1.15
C ARG A 168 28.41 10.66 0.92
N PHE A 169 27.15 10.23 0.91
CA PHE A 169 25.98 11.12 0.78
C PHE A 169 25.31 11.41 2.12
N VAL A 170 25.47 10.51 3.08
CA VAL A 170 24.78 10.56 4.36
C VAL A 170 25.79 10.65 5.51
N ASP A 171 25.54 11.56 6.44
CA ASP A 171 26.35 11.76 7.63
C ASP A 171 25.91 10.87 8.80
N ALA A 172 24.60 10.63 8.93
CA ALA A 172 24.01 9.82 9.98
C ALA A 172 22.79 9.04 9.46
N VAL A 173 22.59 7.82 9.98
CA VAL A 173 21.47 6.97 9.58
C VAL A 173 20.44 6.88 10.71
N PHE A 174 19.17 7.12 10.37
CA PHE A 174 18.01 6.91 11.22
C PHE A 174 17.22 5.69 10.73
N GLY A 175 17.09 4.67 11.57
CA GLY A 175 16.37 3.47 11.19
C GLY A 175 16.38 2.38 12.28
N PRO A 176 15.94 1.16 11.92
CA PRO A 176 15.84 0.05 12.86
C PRO A 176 17.22 -0.55 13.14
N SER A 177 17.33 -1.37 14.18
CA SER A 177 18.59 -2.02 14.56
C SER A 177 19.14 -3.02 13.54
N ASP A 178 18.33 -3.48 12.57
CA ASP A 178 18.81 -4.34 11.48
C ASP A 178 19.87 -3.65 10.59
N LEU A 179 20.02 -2.32 10.69
CA LEU A 179 21.14 -1.56 10.14
C LEU A 179 22.50 -2.05 10.64
N PHE A 180 22.60 -2.57 11.88
CA PHE A 180 23.86 -3.10 12.41
C PHE A 180 24.27 -4.43 11.79
N LEU A 181 23.40 -5.09 11.00
CA LEU A 181 23.78 -6.25 10.20
C LEU A 181 24.67 -5.85 9.02
N PHE A 182 24.57 -4.59 8.57
CA PHE A 182 25.38 -4.00 7.52
C PHE A 182 26.51 -3.18 8.12
N ASP A 183 27.44 -2.66 7.32
CA ASP A 183 28.57 -1.89 7.84
C ASP A 183 28.17 -0.46 8.27
N ILE A 184 27.38 -0.34 9.34
CA ILE A 184 26.97 0.92 9.98
C ILE A 184 27.37 0.90 11.45
N ASP A 185 28.13 1.91 11.89
CA ASP A 185 28.66 1.96 13.26
C ASP A 185 27.73 2.68 14.24
N LYS A 186 26.92 3.62 13.74
CA LYS A 186 26.06 4.51 14.54
C LYS A 186 24.67 4.56 13.94
N VAL A 187 23.66 4.33 14.78
CA VAL A 187 22.26 4.37 14.36
C VAL A 187 21.50 5.32 15.28
N ILE A 188 20.84 6.32 14.69
CA ILE A 188 19.79 7.08 15.36
C ILE A 188 18.58 6.15 15.44
N THR A 189 18.06 5.94 16.65
CA THR A 189 16.91 5.05 16.90
C THR A 189 15.64 5.84 17.19
N ARG A 190 15.76 7.12 17.55
CA ARG A 190 14.61 8.00 17.80
C ARG A 190 14.97 9.43 17.47
N LEU A 191 14.05 10.12 16.81
CA LEU A 191 14.13 11.55 16.56
C LEU A 191 12.88 12.21 17.16
N ASP A 192 13.09 13.23 18.00
CA ASP A 192 12.01 13.95 18.69
C ASP A 192 12.14 15.45 18.41
N THR A 193 11.31 15.95 17.50
CA THR A 193 11.33 17.36 17.10
C THR A 193 10.60 18.28 18.07
N ASP A 194 9.73 17.74 18.93
CA ASP A 194 9.05 18.52 19.97
C ASP A 194 10.00 18.83 21.13
N LEU A 195 10.79 17.83 21.55
CA LEU A 195 11.83 17.98 22.57
C LEU A 195 13.18 18.46 22.01
N PHE A 196 13.29 18.59 20.68
CA PHE A 196 14.53 18.90 19.96
C PHE A 196 15.71 18.01 20.38
N LYS A 197 15.47 16.70 20.44
CA LYS A 197 16.46 15.68 20.84
C LYS A 197 16.45 14.50 19.88
N PHE A 198 17.56 13.79 19.80
CA PHE A 198 17.62 12.49 19.15
C PHE A 198 18.34 11.49 20.04
N THR A 199 17.96 10.22 19.89
CA THR A 199 18.55 9.09 20.59
C THR A 199 19.30 8.24 19.59
N TRP A 200 20.53 7.84 19.93
CA TRP A 200 21.39 7.05 19.06
C TRP A 200 22.15 5.98 19.85
N ILE A 201 22.61 4.96 19.15
CA ILE A 201 23.40 3.88 19.72
C ILE A 201 24.55 3.51 18.78
N THR A 202 25.63 2.97 19.35
CA THR A 202 26.80 2.51 18.59
C THR A 202 26.96 1.02 18.65
N ARG A 203 27.46 0.44 17.58
CA ARG A 203 27.87 -0.97 17.54
C ARG A 203 28.88 -1.28 18.63
N GLN A 204 29.88 -0.41 18.80
CA GLN A 204 30.96 -0.59 19.77
C GLN A 204 30.43 -0.78 21.21
N VAL A 205 29.52 0.09 21.65
CA VAL A 205 28.89 -0.02 22.98
C VAL A 205 28.17 -1.36 23.14
N CYS A 206 27.44 -1.80 22.10
CA CYS A 206 26.76 -3.09 22.13
C CYS A 206 27.74 -4.27 22.19
N GLN A 207 28.82 -4.23 21.41
CA GLN A 207 29.85 -5.28 21.38
C GLN A 207 30.59 -5.40 22.71
N ASP A 208 30.96 -4.27 23.32
CA ASP A 208 31.64 -4.23 24.60
C ASP A 208 30.77 -4.87 25.71
N ASP A 209 29.50 -4.49 25.77
CA ASP A 209 28.53 -5.01 26.74
C ASP A 209 28.15 -6.49 26.51
N LEU A 210 28.23 -6.98 25.26
CA LEU A 210 28.02 -8.39 24.90
C LEU A 210 29.29 -9.23 25.05
N GLY A 211 30.29 -8.73 25.79
CA GLY A 211 31.50 -9.48 26.11
C GLY A 211 32.59 -9.39 25.05
N ARG A 212 32.70 -8.22 24.41
CA ARG A 212 33.72 -7.85 23.40
C ARG A 212 33.75 -8.83 22.23
N ILE A 213 32.59 -9.05 21.63
CA ILE A 213 32.46 -9.87 20.41
C ILE A 213 32.94 -9.09 19.18
N THR A 214 33.47 -9.81 18.18
CA THR A 214 33.93 -9.20 16.91
C THR A 214 32.75 -8.71 16.05
N ASN A 215 33.01 -7.98 14.97
CA ASN A 215 31.96 -7.58 14.02
C ASN A 215 31.23 -8.79 13.43
N GLU A 216 31.97 -9.82 13.02
CA GLU A 216 31.39 -11.06 12.46
C GLU A 216 30.52 -11.77 13.50
N GLN A 217 31.02 -11.96 14.72
CA GLN A 217 30.27 -12.57 15.82
C GLN A 217 29.02 -11.75 16.20
N PHE A 218 29.11 -10.43 16.13
CA PHE A 218 27.98 -9.53 16.39
C PHE A 218 26.88 -9.72 15.35
N VAL A 219 27.23 -9.74 14.06
CA VAL A 219 26.25 -9.97 12.97
C VAL A 219 25.62 -11.36 13.09
N GLU A 220 26.43 -12.40 13.32
CA GLU A 220 25.94 -13.77 13.55
C GLU A 220 24.95 -13.84 14.72
N PHE A 221 25.31 -13.25 15.86
CA PHE A 221 24.47 -13.24 17.05
C PHE A 221 23.16 -12.47 16.81
N CYS A 222 23.23 -11.28 16.20
CA CYS A 222 22.05 -10.49 15.85
C CYS A 222 21.11 -11.21 14.88
N LEU A 223 21.63 -12.00 13.93
CA LEU A 223 20.81 -12.84 13.05
C LEU A 223 20.02 -13.90 13.84
N LEU A 224 20.63 -14.54 14.84
CA LEU A 224 19.97 -15.54 15.70
C LEU A 224 18.83 -14.95 16.55
N LEU A 225 18.96 -13.69 16.97
CA LEU A 225 17.89 -13.00 17.72
C LEU A 225 16.63 -12.77 16.84
N GLY A 226 16.80 -12.80 15.52
CA GLY A 226 15.73 -12.68 14.55
C GLY A 226 15.60 -11.26 14.01
N SER A 227 15.43 -11.18 12.70
CA SER A 227 15.33 -9.95 11.92
C SER A 227 14.45 -10.20 10.69
N ARG A 228 14.40 -9.24 9.76
CA ARG A 228 13.78 -9.45 8.45
C ARG A 228 14.50 -10.49 7.57
N PHE A 229 15.76 -10.81 7.88
CA PHE A 229 16.59 -11.73 7.10
C PHE A 229 16.50 -13.17 7.59
N LEU A 230 16.17 -13.38 8.87
CA LEU A 230 16.10 -14.68 9.50
C LEU A 230 15.10 -14.67 10.65
N ARG A 231 14.24 -15.69 10.72
CA ARG A 231 13.37 -15.91 11.89
C ARG A 231 14.22 -16.11 13.13
N THR A 232 13.74 -15.63 14.29
CA THR A 232 14.38 -15.89 15.59
C THR A 232 14.72 -17.36 15.74
N PHE A 233 15.91 -17.64 16.27
CA PHE A 233 16.38 -18.99 16.54
C PHE A 233 15.34 -19.71 17.42
N PRO A 234 14.82 -20.89 17.02
CA PRO A 234 13.63 -21.46 17.65
C PRO A 234 13.72 -21.61 19.19
N PRO A 235 14.86 -22.00 19.78
CA PRO A 235 15.02 -22.01 21.23
C PRO A 235 14.86 -20.65 21.91
N PHE A 236 15.11 -19.54 21.22
CA PHE A 236 14.93 -18.18 21.73
C PHE A 236 13.48 -17.68 21.62
N GLU A 237 12.70 -18.24 20.69
CA GLU A 237 11.29 -17.89 20.49
C GLU A 237 10.35 -18.69 21.41
N ASN A 238 10.62 -19.99 21.59
CA ASN A 238 9.83 -20.90 22.44
C ASN A 238 10.69 -21.48 23.59
N PRO A 239 10.86 -20.75 24.69
CA PRO A 239 11.57 -21.27 25.85
C PRO A 239 10.80 -22.44 26.47
N ALA A 240 11.51 -23.32 27.20
CA ALA A 240 10.95 -24.52 27.83
C ALA A 240 9.77 -24.26 28.79
N PHE A 241 9.53 -23.02 29.18
CA PHE A 241 8.40 -22.59 30.02
C PHE A 241 7.52 -21.57 29.26
N PRO A 242 6.21 -21.85 29.08
CA PRO A 242 5.28 -20.91 28.47
C PRO A 242 5.27 -19.56 29.20
N GLY A 243 5.43 -18.46 28.46
CA GLY A 243 5.25 -17.08 28.97
C GLY A 243 6.52 -16.34 29.41
N LYS A 244 7.73 -16.91 29.30
CA LYS A 244 8.99 -16.19 29.62
C LYS A 244 9.89 -16.08 28.39
N ASN A 245 9.80 -14.98 27.62
CA ASN A 245 10.73 -14.73 26.50
C ASN A 245 12.19 -14.76 26.99
N ILE A 246 13.08 -15.37 26.20
CA ILE A 246 14.52 -15.34 26.47
C ILE A 246 15.02 -13.91 26.32
N ASN A 247 15.67 -13.39 27.37
CA ASN A 247 16.33 -12.10 27.28
C ASN A 247 17.67 -12.25 26.55
N ILE A 248 18.21 -11.14 26.03
CA ILE A 248 19.45 -11.17 25.25
C ILE A 248 20.66 -11.75 26.02
N ARG A 249 20.71 -11.65 27.36
CA ARG A 249 21.81 -12.19 28.17
C ARG A 249 21.75 -13.71 28.25
N GLU A 250 20.54 -14.26 28.36
CA GLU A 250 20.30 -15.70 28.29
C GLU A 250 20.67 -16.23 26.90
N ALA A 251 20.27 -15.55 25.81
CA ALA A 251 20.68 -15.88 24.45
C ALA A 251 22.21 -15.82 24.26
N MET A 252 22.85 -14.77 24.80
CA MET A 252 24.31 -14.61 24.74
C MET A 252 25.04 -15.70 25.53
N THR A 253 24.46 -16.20 26.63
CA THR A 253 25.01 -17.32 27.39
C THR A 253 25.00 -18.61 26.56
N ALA A 254 23.90 -18.89 25.85
CA ALA A 254 23.82 -20.01 24.92
C ALA A 254 24.84 -19.88 23.77
N TYR A 255 24.95 -18.69 23.18
CA TYR A 255 25.94 -18.42 22.12
C TYR A 255 27.39 -18.59 22.60
N ASN A 256 27.70 -18.14 23.82
CA ASN A 256 29.02 -18.37 24.45
C ASN A 256 29.28 -19.85 24.71
N ALA A 257 28.28 -20.63 25.15
CA ALA A 257 28.41 -22.07 25.37
C ALA A 257 28.71 -22.84 24.07
N ALA A 258 28.23 -22.33 22.92
CA ALA A 258 28.57 -22.83 21.59
C ALA A 258 29.91 -22.28 21.04
N GLY A 259 30.73 -21.65 21.89
CA GLY A 259 32.04 -21.12 21.49
C GLY A 259 31.97 -19.87 20.63
N ARG A 260 30.89 -19.08 20.73
CA ARG A 260 30.63 -17.87 19.91
C ARG A 260 30.65 -18.18 18.41
N ASN A 261 29.97 -19.25 18.04
CA ASN A 261 29.82 -19.68 16.66
C ASN A 261 28.37 -20.06 16.41
N ALA A 262 27.69 -19.31 15.54
CA ALA A 262 26.26 -19.51 15.32
C ALA A 262 25.97 -20.85 14.63
N LEU A 263 26.84 -21.32 13.74
CA LEU A 263 26.65 -22.59 13.04
C LEU A 263 26.74 -23.79 13.99
N VAL A 264 27.66 -23.73 14.97
CA VAL A 264 27.76 -24.76 16.01
C VAL A 264 26.48 -24.79 16.85
N LEU A 265 25.97 -23.63 17.27
CA LEU A 265 24.72 -23.53 18.04
C LEU A 265 23.51 -24.07 17.26
N CYS A 266 23.36 -23.66 15.99
CA CYS A 266 22.28 -24.15 15.13
C CYS A 266 22.36 -25.66 14.92
N GLY A 267 23.56 -26.20 14.68
CA GLY A 267 23.77 -27.63 14.46
C GLY A 267 23.52 -28.49 15.71
N GLN A 268 23.78 -27.97 16.93
CA GLN A 268 23.45 -28.68 18.17
C GLN A 268 21.95 -28.96 18.28
N VAL A 269 21.12 -27.98 17.89
CA VAL A 269 19.66 -28.06 18.02
C VAL A 269 19.01 -28.90 16.93
N GLU A 270 19.51 -28.85 15.69
CA GLU A 270 19.04 -29.76 14.63
C GLU A 270 19.25 -31.24 14.97
N ASN A 271 20.33 -31.57 15.69
CA ASN A 271 20.60 -32.94 16.12
C ASN A 271 19.69 -33.43 17.27
N GLU A 272 19.05 -32.53 18.02
CA GLU A 272 18.24 -32.88 19.20
C GLU A 272 16.85 -33.45 18.89
N HIS A 273 16.49 -33.70 17.61
CA HIS A 273 15.22 -34.31 17.15
C HIS A 273 13.92 -33.59 17.59
N ARG A 274 14.00 -32.51 18.39
CA ARG A 274 12.86 -31.74 18.88
C ARG A 274 12.34 -30.71 17.88
N ILE A 275 13.13 -30.38 16.85
CA ILE A 275 12.85 -29.30 15.88
C ILE A 275 13.14 -29.80 14.45
N ASN A 276 12.61 -30.98 14.09
CA ASN A 276 12.88 -31.62 12.79
C ASN A 276 12.18 -30.96 11.59
N ASP A 277 11.36 -29.93 11.80
CA ASP A 277 10.52 -29.36 10.72
C ASP A 277 11.16 -28.17 9.99
N LEU A 278 12.30 -27.62 10.45
CA LEU A 278 12.95 -26.46 9.83
C LEU A 278 14.47 -26.65 9.68
N PRO A 279 15.03 -26.61 8.45
CA PRO A 279 16.48 -26.66 8.20
C PRO A 279 17.15 -25.32 8.57
N TYR A 280 17.14 -24.98 9.86
CA TYR A 280 17.54 -23.65 10.36
C TYR A 280 19.01 -23.32 10.06
N VAL A 281 19.93 -24.30 10.06
CA VAL A 281 21.33 -24.10 9.65
C VAL A 281 21.41 -23.61 8.21
N GLU A 282 20.60 -24.15 7.31
CA GLU A 282 20.55 -23.69 5.91
C GLU A 282 20.02 -22.26 5.84
N HIS A 283 18.90 -21.97 6.52
CA HIS A 283 18.33 -20.62 6.57
C HIS A 283 19.31 -19.60 7.16
N PHE A 284 20.06 -19.96 8.20
CA PHE A 284 21.08 -19.10 8.79
C PHE A 284 22.20 -18.78 7.79
N LYS A 285 22.76 -19.80 7.12
CA LYS A 285 23.79 -19.62 6.08
C LYS A 285 23.28 -18.70 4.95
N ARG A 286 22.04 -18.94 4.49
CA ARG A 286 21.38 -18.10 3.49
C ARG A 286 21.25 -16.65 3.97
N ALA A 287 20.76 -16.43 5.18
CA ALA A 287 20.61 -15.08 5.74
C ALA A 287 21.96 -14.35 5.86
N LEU A 288 23.01 -15.02 6.34
CA LEU A 288 24.35 -14.45 6.45
C LEU A 288 24.90 -14.03 5.07
N MET A 289 24.77 -14.90 4.07
CA MET A 289 25.19 -14.59 2.69
C MET A 289 24.35 -13.46 2.07
N THR A 290 23.06 -13.37 2.42
CA THR A 290 22.15 -12.31 1.94
C THR A 290 22.54 -10.95 2.49
N VAL A 291 22.96 -10.89 3.75
CA VAL A 291 23.46 -9.66 4.38
C VAL A 291 24.81 -9.27 3.79
N LYS A 292 25.75 -10.24 3.69
CA LYS A 292 27.10 -9.98 3.20
C LYS A 292 27.15 -9.50 1.74
N HIS A 293 26.37 -10.13 0.87
CA HIS A 293 26.37 -9.86 -0.57
C HIS A 293 25.08 -9.18 -1.03
N HIS A 294 24.44 -8.39 -0.16
CA HIS A 294 23.18 -7.73 -0.50
C HIS A 294 23.32 -6.84 -1.72
N ILE A 295 22.21 -6.66 -2.45
CA ILE A 295 22.19 -5.86 -3.67
C ILE A 295 21.89 -4.41 -3.34
N ILE A 296 22.71 -3.50 -3.88
CA ILE A 296 22.53 -2.05 -3.80
C ILE A 296 22.53 -1.44 -5.20
N MET A 297 22.06 -0.20 -5.30
CA MET A 297 22.22 0.65 -6.47
C MET A 297 23.30 1.69 -6.17
N ASP A 298 24.31 1.77 -7.01
CA ASP A 298 25.36 2.79 -6.89
C ASP A 298 24.94 4.13 -7.52
N ILE A 299 25.81 5.13 -7.41
CA ILE A 299 25.56 6.48 -7.92
C ILE A 299 25.40 6.58 -9.43
N ASP A 300 25.95 5.61 -10.17
CA ASP A 300 25.89 5.55 -11.62
C ASP A 300 24.63 4.79 -12.07
N GLY A 301 23.80 4.33 -11.12
CA GLY A 301 22.59 3.57 -11.36
C GLY A 301 22.84 2.09 -11.61
N LYS A 302 24.07 1.60 -11.43
CA LYS A 302 24.39 0.18 -11.58
C LYS A 302 23.90 -0.58 -10.36
N VAL A 303 23.27 -1.72 -10.62
CA VAL A 303 22.69 -2.57 -9.58
C VAL A 303 23.52 -3.84 -9.42
N GLY A 304 24.09 -4.03 -8.23
CA GLY A 304 25.00 -5.14 -7.97
C GLY A 304 25.22 -5.41 -6.47
N PRO A 305 25.92 -6.52 -6.14
CA PRO A 305 26.21 -6.89 -4.77
C PRO A 305 27.25 -5.96 -4.14
N MET A 306 27.12 -5.70 -2.83
CA MET A 306 28.07 -4.88 -2.05
C MET A 306 29.49 -5.46 -2.04
N ASP A 307 29.63 -6.78 -2.09
CA ASP A 307 30.91 -7.50 -2.13
C ASP A 307 30.98 -8.34 -3.42
N ALA A 308 31.16 -7.64 -4.56
CA ALA A 308 31.14 -8.25 -5.89
C ALA A 308 32.36 -9.14 -6.19
N GLU A 309 33.47 -8.97 -5.48
CA GLU A 309 34.70 -9.74 -5.69
C GLU A 309 34.59 -11.16 -5.10
N ASN A 310 33.85 -11.33 -4.00
CA ASN A 310 33.75 -12.60 -3.28
C ASN A 310 32.37 -13.28 -3.43
N VAL A 311 31.52 -12.80 -4.34
CA VAL A 311 30.18 -13.33 -4.53
C VAL A 311 30.17 -14.55 -5.46
N SER A 312 29.27 -15.50 -5.18
CA SER A 312 29.04 -16.65 -6.05
C SER A 312 28.08 -16.31 -7.20
N ASN A 313 28.17 -17.07 -8.30
CA ASN A 313 27.34 -16.88 -9.50
C ASN A 313 25.85 -17.23 -9.28
N ASP A 314 25.53 -17.99 -8.24
CA ASP A 314 24.18 -18.46 -7.88
C ASP A 314 23.45 -17.53 -6.88
N LEU A 315 23.93 -16.29 -6.66
CA LEU A 315 23.30 -15.31 -5.77
C LEU A 315 21.80 -15.08 -6.05
N HIS A 316 21.38 -15.28 -7.30
CA HIS A 316 19.99 -15.16 -7.72
C HIS A 316 19.06 -16.20 -7.08
N GLU A 317 19.59 -17.35 -6.63
CA GLU A 317 18.85 -18.35 -5.85
C GLU A 317 18.63 -17.90 -4.41
N LEU A 318 19.44 -16.96 -3.93
CA LEU A 318 19.42 -16.45 -2.57
C LEU A 318 18.58 -15.20 -2.43
N ILE A 319 18.90 -14.15 -3.21
CA ILE A 319 18.26 -12.84 -3.12
C ILE A 319 17.05 -12.80 -4.05
N GLY A 320 17.25 -13.05 -5.33
CA GLY A 320 16.20 -12.98 -6.32
C GLY A 320 16.78 -12.82 -7.71
N GLN A 321 15.94 -13.02 -8.72
CA GLN A 321 16.38 -12.88 -10.10
C GLN A 321 16.59 -11.42 -10.47
N ARG A 322 17.65 -11.17 -11.25
CA ARG A 322 18.06 -9.83 -11.65
C ARG A 322 17.13 -9.26 -12.71
N LEU A 323 16.61 -8.05 -12.44
CA LEU A 323 15.87 -7.25 -13.42
C LEU A 323 16.82 -6.29 -14.15
N PRO A 324 16.38 -5.68 -15.28
CA PRO A 324 17.15 -4.61 -15.92
C PRO A 324 17.33 -3.40 -14.99
N GLU A 325 18.49 -2.73 -15.08
CA GLU A 325 18.82 -1.55 -14.28
C GLU A 325 17.79 -0.42 -14.46
N GLU A 326 17.27 -0.26 -15.68
CA GLU A 326 16.21 0.69 -16.00
C GLU A 326 14.95 0.49 -15.13
N LEU A 327 14.58 -0.76 -14.83
CA LEU A 327 13.41 -1.05 -13.99
C LEU A 327 13.67 -0.72 -12.51
N TYR A 328 14.89 -0.98 -12.02
CA TYR A 328 15.28 -0.55 -10.67
C TYR A 328 15.30 0.98 -10.55
N PHE A 329 15.73 1.69 -11.60
CA PHE A 329 15.67 3.15 -11.65
C PHE A 329 14.22 3.66 -11.61
N TYR A 330 13.29 3.05 -12.34
CA TYR A 330 11.87 3.40 -12.26
C TYR A 330 11.27 3.14 -10.88
N MET A 331 11.66 2.05 -10.22
CA MET A 331 11.29 1.82 -8.83
C MET A 331 11.85 2.90 -7.92
N SER A 332 13.13 3.26 -8.08
CA SER A 332 13.80 4.25 -7.22
C SER A 332 13.15 5.64 -7.32
N LYS A 333 12.62 6.00 -8.49
CA LYS A 333 11.87 7.25 -8.72
C LYS A 333 10.38 7.19 -8.38
N GLY A 334 9.86 6.03 -7.97
CA GLY A 334 8.44 5.87 -7.62
C GLY A 334 7.49 5.74 -8.82
N ILE A 335 7.99 5.41 -10.02
CA ILE A 335 7.19 5.14 -11.22
C ILE A 335 6.38 3.85 -11.08
N ILE A 336 6.98 2.81 -10.47
CA ILE A 336 6.37 1.49 -10.28
C ILE A 336 6.71 0.94 -8.89
N GLY A 337 5.74 0.33 -8.22
CA GLY A 337 5.90 -0.39 -6.95
C GLY A 337 6.59 -1.75 -7.13
N SER A 338 6.99 -2.37 -6.03
CA SER A 338 7.72 -3.65 -6.07
C SER A 338 6.82 -4.86 -6.40
N GLN A 339 5.51 -4.76 -6.16
CA GLN A 339 4.61 -5.92 -6.10
C GLN A 339 4.55 -6.77 -7.38
N VAL A 340 4.36 -6.16 -8.55
CA VAL A 340 4.33 -6.89 -9.83
C VAL A 340 5.73 -7.44 -10.20
N PRO A 341 6.82 -6.66 -10.08
CA PRO A 341 8.18 -7.20 -10.17
C PRO A 341 8.49 -8.37 -9.21
N ASP A 342 7.99 -8.32 -7.98
CA ASP A 342 8.16 -9.37 -6.97
C ASP A 342 7.50 -10.68 -7.42
N TRP A 343 6.27 -10.62 -7.93
CA TRP A 343 5.58 -11.79 -8.47
C TRP A 343 6.37 -12.44 -9.62
N LEU A 344 6.97 -11.61 -10.48
CA LEU A 344 7.70 -12.07 -11.65
C LEU A 344 9.06 -12.71 -11.30
N THR A 345 9.79 -12.12 -10.37
CA THR A 345 11.10 -12.61 -9.92
C THR A 345 10.97 -13.85 -9.04
N SER A 346 10.01 -13.87 -8.11
CA SER A 346 9.72 -15.02 -7.24
C SER A 346 9.05 -16.18 -7.97
N GLY A 347 8.26 -15.90 -9.02
CA GLY A 347 7.39 -16.90 -9.65
C GLY A 347 6.15 -17.25 -8.81
N GLU A 348 5.81 -16.43 -7.82
CA GLU A 348 4.70 -16.66 -6.90
C GLU A 348 3.88 -15.38 -6.68
N LEU A 349 2.57 -15.51 -6.85
CA LEU A 349 1.57 -14.52 -6.48
C LEU A 349 0.95 -14.95 -5.15
N LEU A 350 1.51 -14.44 -4.06
CA LEU A 350 1.04 -14.73 -2.70
C LEU A 350 0.01 -13.69 -2.25
N ILE A 351 -1.25 -14.11 -2.13
CA ILE A 351 -2.35 -13.28 -1.61
C ILE A 351 -2.55 -13.57 -0.13
N ARG A 352 -2.44 -12.53 0.69
CA ARG A 352 -2.65 -12.57 2.14
C ARG A 352 -3.96 -11.89 2.50
N LEU A 353 -4.61 -12.35 3.57
CA LEU A 353 -5.72 -11.62 4.18
C LEU A 353 -5.15 -10.40 4.92
N PRO A 354 -5.50 -9.16 4.53
CA PRO A 354 -5.06 -7.97 5.24
C PRO A 354 -5.62 -7.96 6.66
N LEU A 355 -4.87 -7.34 7.59
CA LEU A 355 -5.37 -7.10 8.94
C LEU A 355 -6.63 -6.22 8.89
N GLY A 356 -7.68 -6.59 9.61
CA GLY A 356 -8.96 -5.89 9.58
C GLY A 356 -9.94 -6.33 8.48
N ALA A 357 -9.50 -7.14 7.51
CA ALA A 357 -10.38 -7.67 6.48
C ALA A 357 -11.11 -8.95 6.95
N GLU A 358 -12.41 -9.03 6.68
CA GLU A 358 -13.19 -10.23 6.97
C GLU A 358 -12.94 -11.34 5.95
N ASP A 359 -12.68 -12.55 6.46
CA ASP A 359 -12.54 -13.74 5.64
C ASP A 359 -13.90 -14.26 5.16
N SER A 360 -14.45 -13.56 4.16
CA SER A 360 -15.77 -13.79 3.59
C SER A 360 -15.71 -14.45 2.22
N GLU A 361 -16.80 -15.11 1.82
CA GLU A 361 -16.94 -15.69 0.47
C GLU A 361 -16.67 -14.66 -0.63
N ILE A 362 -17.21 -13.44 -0.49
CA ILE A 362 -17.00 -12.37 -1.48
C ILE A 362 -15.55 -11.90 -1.52
N TYR A 363 -14.86 -11.80 -0.38
CA TYR A 363 -13.46 -11.37 -0.34
C TYR A 363 -12.55 -12.43 -0.95
N ARG A 364 -12.79 -13.72 -0.66
CA ARG A 364 -12.10 -14.86 -1.29
C ARG A 364 -12.33 -14.87 -2.80
N ARG A 365 -13.59 -14.76 -3.26
CA ARG A 365 -13.94 -14.70 -4.69
C ARG A 365 -13.30 -13.50 -5.40
N LEU A 366 -13.33 -12.32 -4.77
CA LEU A 366 -12.72 -11.12 -5.32
C LEU A 366 -11.22 -11.32 -5.54
N GLN A 367 -10.53 -11.79 -4.50
CA GLN A 367 -9.09 -11.97 -4.52
C GLN A 367 -8.64 -13.12 -5.43
N GLY A 368 -9.30 -14.27 -5.39
CA GLY A 368 -8.88 -15.48 -6.10
C GLY A 368 -9.31 -15.54 -7.57
N ASP A 369 -10.45 -14.93 -7.91
CA ASP A 369 -11.05 -15.08 -9.24
C ASP A 369 -11.23 -13.74 -9.95
N LEU A 370 -11.89 -12.76 -9.33
CA LEU A 370 -12.31 -11.53 -10.02
C LEU A 370 -11.15 -10.56 -10.32
N LEU A 371 -10.14 -10.49 -9.44
CA LEU A 371 -8.95 -9.64 -9.63
C LEU A 371 -7.83 -10.33 -10.40
N THR A 372 -7.89 -11.66 -10.54
CA THR A 372 -6.85 -12.45 -11.25
C THR A 372 -6.62 -11.96 -12.68
N PRO A 373 -7.65 -11.66 -13.51
CA PRO A 373 -7.44 -11.10 -14.84
C PRO A 373 -6.64 -9.79 -14.86
N ILE A 374 -6.86 -8.90 -13.88
CA ILE A 374 -6.14 -7.61 -13.78
C ILE A 374 -4.65 -7.87 -13.50
N ARG A 375 -4.35 -8.79 -12.59
CA ARG A 375 -2.97 -9.17 -12.24
C ARG A 375 -2.27 -9.87 -13.39
N THR A 376 -2.98 -10.75 -14.11
CA THR A 376 -2.46 -11.38 -15.32
C THR A 376 -2.14 -10.32 -16.39
N GLN A 377 -3.01 -9.33 -16.60
CA GLN A 377 -2.74 -8.21 -17.53
C GLN A 377 -1.46 -7.46 -17.15
N ALA A 378 -1.29 -7.11 -15.86
CA ALA A 378 -0.09 -6.43 -15.37
C ALA A 378 1.17 -7.29 -15.58
N LEU A 379 1.15 -8.57 -15.19
CA LEU A 379 2.28 -9.48 -15.38
C LEU A 379 2.65 -9.66 -16.86
N CYS A 380 1.67 -9.87 -17.73
CA CYS A 380 1.90 -10.01 -19.17
C CYS A 380 2.46 -8.72 -19.77
N LEU A 381 1.96 -7.54 -19.40
CA LEU A 381 2.44 -6.28 -19.94
C LEU A 381 3.89 -5.97 -19.52
N LEU A 382 4.21 -6.19 -18.24
CA LEU A 382 5.57 -6.01 -17.73
C LEU A 382 6.54 -7.01 -18.38
N SER A 383 6.24 -8.30 -18.34
CA SER A 383 7.11 -9.36 -18.88
C SER A 383 7.41 -9.20 -20.37
N ASN A 384 6.45 -8.73 -21.18
CA ASN A 384 6.64 -8.44 -22.61
C ASN A 384 7.66 -7.32 -22.89
N SER A 385 7.98 -6.50 -21.88
CA SER A 385 8.99 -5.44 -21.96
C SER A 385 10.37 -5.90 -21.44
N LEU A 386 10.48 -7.17 -21.02
CA LEU A 386 11.67 -7.76 -20.41
C LEU A 386 12.21 -8.92 -21.26
N HIS A 387 13.38 -9.44 -20.85
CA HIS A 387 14.01 -10.58 -21.51
C HIS A 387 13.07 -11.81 -21.61
N ARG A 388 13.21 -12.61 -22.67
CA ARG A 388 12.36 -13.79 -22.96
C ARG A 388 12.23 -14.76 -21.79
N PHE A 389 13.26 -14.86 -20.95
CA PHE A 389 13.24 -15.62 -19.70
C PHE A 389 12.01 -15.31 -18.81
N TYR A 390 11.61 -14.04 -18.72
CA TYR A 390 10.47 -13.60 -17.91
C TYR A 390 9.11 -13.81 -18.60
N GLN A 391 9.08 -13.99 -19.92
CA GLN A 391 7.86 -14.09 -20.71
C GLN A 391 7.25 -15.50 -20.70
N THR A 392 8.03 -16.53 -20.36
CA THR A 392 7.60 -17.94 -20.42
C THR A 392 7.38 -18.56 -19.04
N LYS A 393 7.44 -17.76 -17.97
CA LYS A 393 7.28 -18.25 -16.62
C LYS A 393 5.83 -18.58 -16.31
N ALA A 394 5.62 -19.65 -15.55
CA ALA A 394 4.39 -19.90 -14.82
C ALA A 394 4.49 -19.22 -13.45
N ILE A 395 3.49 -18.42 -13.09
CA ILE A 395 3.40 -17.74 -11.80
C ILE A 395 2.40 -18.51 -10.93
N ASN A 396 2.86 -19.13 -9.85
CA ASN A 396 2.00 -19.90 -8.96
C ASN A 396 1.13 -18.97 -8.12
N VAL A 397 -0.18 -19.20 -8.10
CA VAL A 397 -1.12 -18.39 -7.32
C VAL A 397 -1.39 -19.09 -6.00
N ARG A 398 -1.01 -18.45 -4.89
CA ARG A 398 -1.28 -18.94 -3.54
C ARG A 398 -2.13 -17.96 -2.78
N THR A 399 -3.24 -18.43 -2.23
CA THR A 399 -4.12 -17.62 -1.37
C THR A 399 -4.03 -18.12 0.07
N TRP A 400 -4.36 -17.24 1.03
CA TRP A 400 -4.37 -17.61 2.45
C TRP A 400 -5.35 -18.75 2.78
N TYR A 401 -6.43 -18.91 2.00
CA TYR A 401 -7.46 -19.94 2.20
C TYR A 401 -7.20 -21.22 1.38
N GLU A 402 -6.34 -21.17 0.35
CA GLU A 402 -5.90 -22.32 -0.44
C GLU A 402 -4.37 -22.32 -0.60
N PRO A 403 -3.60 -22.51 0.49
CA PRO A 403 -2.13 -22.42 0.45
C PRO A 403 -1.47 -23.53 -0.39
N LYS A 404 -2.18 -24.64 -0.63
CA LYS A 404 -1.73 -25.78 -1.44
C LYS A 404 -2.28 -25.75 -2.87
N SER A 405 -2.77 -24.60 -3.33
CA SER A 405 -3.32 -24.46 -4.67
C SER A 405 -2.26 -24.77 -5.74
N THR A 406 -2.69 -25.44 -6.81
CA THR A 406 -1.89 -25.70 -8.01
C THR A 406 -2.21 -24.71 -9.13
N ARG A 407 -3.06 -23.70 -8.86
CA ARG A 407 -3.39 -22.65 -9.82
C ARG A 407 -2.13 -21.89 -10.21
N SER A 408 -1.95 -21.65 -11.51
CA SER A 408 -0.85 -20.87 -12.03
C SER A 408 -1.32 -19.98 -13.18
N ILE A 409 -0.62 -18.87 -13.38
CA ILE A 409 -0.80 -17.96 -14.51
C ILE A 409 0.32 -18.25 -15.51
N ASN A 410 -0.04 -18.60 -16.74
CA ASN A 410 0.88 -18.82 -17.86
C ASN A 410 0.94 -17.56 -18.72
N LEU A 411 2.03 -16.81 -18.59
CA LEU A 411 2.19 -15.48 -19.21
C LEU A 411 2.12 -15.49 -20.75
N LYS A 412 2.36 -16.64 -21.38
CA LYS A 412 2.32 -16.79 -22.84
C LYS A 412 0.96 -17.23 -23.38
N GLU A 413 0.18 -17.96 -22.59
CA GLU A 413 -1.01 -18.70 -23.06
C GLU A 413 -2.32 -18.09 -22.55
N ASP A 414 -2.31 -17.48 -21.36
CA ASP A 414 -3.54 -17.06 -20.68
C ASP A 414 -4.17 -15.80 -21.28
N LEU A 415 -3.41 -14.97 -21.98
CA LEU A 415 -3.91 -13.77 -22.65
C LEU A 415 -3.33 -13.61 -24.06
N PRO A 416 -4.14 -13.17 -25.04
CA PRO A 416 -3.59 -12.63 -26.29
C PRO A 416 -2.67 -11.44 -25.98
N SER A 417 -1.78 -11.10 -26.90
CA SER A 417 -0.73 -10.10 -26.69
C SER A 417 -1.30 -8.76 -26.19
N VAL A 418 -1.27 -8.56 -24.86
CA VAL A 418 -1.76 -7.38 -24.14
C VAL A 418 -1.02 -6.11 -24.60
N LYS A 419 0.23 -6.29 -25.00
CA LYS A 419 1.06 -5.24 -25.59
C LYS A 419 0.57 -4.83 -26.97
N GLU A 420 0.22 -5.79 -27.83
CA GLU A 420 -0.25 -5.50 -29.20
C GLU A 420 -1.59 -4.77 -29.22
N SER A 421 -2.47 -5.04 -28.25
CA SER A 421 -3.77 -4.33 -28.18
C SER A 421 -3.63 -2.86 -27.80
N THR A 422 -2.56 -2.48 -27.08
CA THR A 422 -2.41 -1.13 -26.50
C THR A 422 -1.37 -0.25 -27.19
N ILE A 423 -0.53 -0.81 -28.08
CA ILE A 423 0.57 -0.10 -28.75
C ILE A 423 0.11 1.03 -29.69
N SER A 424 -1.16 1.02 -30.11
CA SER A 424 -1.78 2.08 -30.93
C SER A 424 -1.95 3.40 -30.18
N TRP A 425 -1.84 3.40 -28.85
CA TRP A 425 -1.90 4.60 -28.02
C TRP A 425 -0.52 5.23 -27.86
N LYS A 426 -0.04 5.91 -28.90
CA LYS A 426 1.15 6.78 -28.86
C LYS A 426 0.82 8.11 -29.52
N LEU A 427 -0.10 8.84 -28.91
CA LEU A 427 -0.69 10.06 -29.45
C LEU A 427 -0.08 11.30 -28.80
N ARG A 428 0.43 12.20 -29.64
CA ARG A 428 0.99 13.48 -29.23
C ARG A 428 -0.06 14.58 -29.32
N SER A 429 0.05 15.58 -28.46
CA SER A 429 -0.95 16.64 -28.33
C SER A 429 -1.03 17.54 -29.57
N ASP A 430 0.02 17.63 -30.38
CA ASP A 430 0.04 18.37 -31.64
C ASP A 430 -0.97 17.85 -32.66
N LYS A 431 -1.21 16.53 -32.66
CA LYS A 431 -2.17 15.83 -33.54
C LYS A 431 -3.62 15.88 -33.05
N PHE A 432 -3.88 16.44 -31.87
CA PHE A 432 -5.25 16.52 -31.35
C PHE A 432 -6.06 17.57 -32.11
N PRO A 433 -7.33 17.29 -32.43
CA PRO A 433 -8.28 18.32 -32.86
C PRO A 433 -8.40 19.45 -31.83
N GLU A 434 -8.76 20.65 -32.27
CA GLU A 434 -8.84 21.82 -31.39
C GLU A 434 -9.85 21.64 -30.24
N SER A 435 -10.95 20.94 -30.51
CA SER A 435 -11.95 20.53 -29.50
C SER A 435 -11.33 19.73 -28.35
N VAL A 436 -10.44 18.78 -28.68
CA VAL A 436 -9.78 17.91 -27.70
C VAL A 436 -8.67 18.65 -26.96
N LYS A 437 -7.97 19.59 -27.62
CA LYS A 437 -6.98 20.45 -26.95
C LYS A 437 -7.62 21.31 -25.87
N GLN A 438 -8.76 21.94 -26.16
CA GLN A 438 -9.51 22.73 -25.19
C GLN A 438 -9.99 21.87 -24.02
N LEU A 439 -10.52 20.68 -24.32
CA LEU A 439 -10.96 19.73 -23.31
C LEU A 439 -9.83 19.31 -22.34
N GLN A 440 -8.59 19.15 -22.84
CA GLN A 440 -7.44 18.74 -22.03
C GLN A 440 -7.07 19.76 -20.95
N ALA A 441 -7.29 21.05 -21.20
CA ALA A 441 -6.99 22.11 -20.24
C ALA A 441 -8.00 22.16 -19.08
N ASP A 442 -9.26 21.84 -19.34
CA ASP A 442 -10.37 22.06 -18.42
C ASP A 442 -10.82 20.80 -17.65
N SER A 443 -10.29 19.62 -18.01
CA SER A 443 -10.81 18.33 -17.55
C SER A 443 -9.80 17.52 -16.74
N LEU A 444 -10.32 16.79 -15.76
CA LEU A 444 -9.57 15.76 -15.02
C LEU A 444 -9.20 14.57 -15.94
N PRO A 445 -8.18 13.74 -15.59
CA PRO A 445 -7.59 12.75 -16.50
C PRO A 445 -8.55 11.73 -17.09
N PHE A 446 -9.44 11.10 -16.30
CA PHE A 446 -10.38 10.10 -16.84
C PHE A 446 -11.48 10.77 -17.68
N THR A 447 -11.95 11.93 -17.22
CA THR A 447 -12.99 12.73 -17.87
C THR A 447 -12.50 13.18 -19.25
N PHE A 448 -11.27 13.69 -19.32
CA PHE A 448 -10.59 14.01 -20.57
C PHE A 448 -10.50 12.78 -21.47
N ALA A 449 -9.94 11.67 -20.96
CA ALA A 449 -9.69 10.48 -21.77
C ALA A 449 -10.99 9.91 -22.37
N LEU A 450 -12.09 9.89 -21.62
CA LEU A 450 -13.39 9.41 -22.08
C LEU A 450 -14.07 10.36 -23.07
N ARG A 451 -14.05 11.67 -22.78
CA ARG A 451 -14.69 12.68 -23.64
C ARG A 451 -13.95 12.89 -24.95
N ALA A 452 -12.63 12.75 -24.98
CA ALA A 452 -11.86 12.77 -26.22
C ALA A 452 -12.36 11.71 -27.22
N LEU A 453 -12.80 10.54 -26.74
CA LEU A 453 -13.31 9.45 -27.59
C LEU A 453 -14.74 9.67 -28.10
N LYS A 454 -15.41 10.77 -27.72
CA LYS A 454 -16.67 11.19 -28.35
C LYS A 454 -16.44 11.94 -29.66
N ASP A 455 -15.26 12.54 -29.82
CA ASP A 455 -14.88 13.25 -31.03
C ASP A 455 -14.49 12.24 -32.13
N GLN A 456 -15.26 12.23 -33.23
CA GLN A 456 -15.04 11.28 -34.32
C GLN A 456 -13.73 11.54 -35.08
N GLU A 457 -13.31 12.80 -35.17
CA GLU A 457 -12.04 13.17 -35.80
C GLU A 457 -10.88 12.64 -34.97
N PHE A 458 -10.93 12.82 -33.65
CA PHE A 458 -9.95 12.24 -32.73
C PHE A 458 -9.88 10.72 -32.86
N VAL A 459 -11.00 10.02 -32.78
CA VAL A 459 -11.05 8.55 -32.89
C VAL A 459 -10.45 8.08 -34.21
N SER A 460 -10.75 8.73 -35.33
CA SER A 460 -10.21 8.36 -36.64
C SER A 460 -8.68 8.49 -36.74
N ASN A 461 -8.10 9.42 -35.99
CA ASN A 461 -6.67 9.71 -35.97
C ASN A 461 -5.92 9.12 -34.76
N SER A 462 -6.63 8.38 -33.90
CA SER A 462 -6.10 7.87 -32.63
C SER A 462 -5.23 6.61 -32.76
N PHE A 463 -4.82 6.22 -33.97
CA PHE A 463 -3.99 5.03 -34.21
C PHE A 463 -2.56 5.42 -34.60
N SER A 464 -1.63 5.28 -33.67
CA SER A 464 -0.21 5.54 -33.96
C SER A 464 0.45 4.36 -34.68
N THR A 465 1.30 4.68 -35.66
CA THR A 465 2.24 3.70 -36.25
C THR A 465 3.40 3.40 -35.28
N ARG A 466 4.11 2.30 -35.51
CA ARG A 466 5.30 1.93 -34.71
C ARG A 466 6.41 3.00 -34.78
N ASP A 467 6.52 3.68 -35.92
CA ASP A 467 7.51 4.73 -36.16
C ASP A 467 7.08 6.12 -35.63
N ALA A 468 5.96 6.21 -34.92
CA ALA A 468 5.53 7.47 -34.33
C ALA A 468 6.59 8.00 -33.34
N PRO A 469 6.84 9.33 -33.30
CA PRO A 469 7.82 9.91 -32.39
C PRO A 469 7.44 9.69 -30.93
N PRO A 470 8.42 9.62 -30.01
CA PRO A 470 8.15 9.42 -28.59
C PRO A 470 7.31 10.55 -27.99
N LEU A 471 6.57 10.22 -26.93
CA LEU A 471 5.81 11.17 -26.12
C LEU A 471 6.77 11.99 -25.25
N SER A 472 6.65 13.30 -25.28
CA SER A 472 7.60 14.20 -24.61
C SER A 472 7.07 14.75 -23.29
N SER A 473 5.83 15.25 -23.28
CA SER A 473 5.28 15.94 -22.11
C SER A 473 4.61 15.00 -21.12
N LYS A 474 4.62 15.40 -19.84
CA LYS A 474 3.88 14.71 -18.76
C LYS A 474 2.42 14.48 -19.12
N THR A 475 1.73 15.52 -19.59
CA THR A 475 0.30 15.47 -19.91
C THR A 475 0.00 14.48 -21.06
N GLU A 476 0.86 14.43 -22.09
CA GLU A 476 0.75 13.44 -23.17
C GLU A 476 0.91 12.01 -22.64
N ILE A 477 1.92 11.78 -21.80
CA ILE A 477 2.18 10.45 -21.25
C ILE A 477 1.01 9.99 -20.39
N LEU A 478 0.54 10.83 -19.46
CA LEU A 478 -0.57 10.50 -18.57
C LEU A 478 -1.85 10.22 -19.37
N ALA A 479 -2.16 11.00 -20.40
CA ALA A 479 -3.30 10.75 -21.28
C ALA A 479 -3.22 9.37 -21.97
N ASN A 480 -2.06 9.03 -22.53
CA ASN A 480 -1.84 7.72 -23.17
C ASN A 480 -1.92 6.58 -22.16
N VAL A 481 -1.41 6.76 -20.94
CA VAL A 481 -1.57 5.78 -19.84
C VAL A 481 -3.05 5.57 -19.50
N MET A 482 -3.85 6.64 -19.41
CA MET A 482 -5.29 6.53 -19.15
C MET A 482 -6.03 5.79 -20.26
N TRP A 483 -5.77 6.09 -21.55
CA TRP A 483 -6.43 5.37 -22.66
C TRP A 483 -6.06 3.88 -22.69
N ARG A 484 -4.79 3.55 -22.44
CA ARG A 484 -4.35 2.15 -22.33
C ARG A 484 -5.04 1.44 -21.17
N LEU A 485 -5.10 2.07 -19.99
CA LEU A 485 -5.83 1.52 -18.85
C LEU A 485 -7.31 1.29 -19.19
N LEU A 486 -7.98 2.26 -19.81
CA LEU A 486 -9.38 2.16 -20.20
C LEU A 486 -9.62 1.02 -21.21
N GLN A 487 -8.72 0.81 -22.17
CA GLN A 487 -8.83 -0.31 -23.11
C GLN A 487 -8.57 -1.66 -22.42
N LEU A 488 -7.54 -1.75 -21.57
CA LEU A 488 -7.23 -2.97 -20.81
C LEU A 488 -8.38 -3.38 -19.88
N ARG A 489 -9.06 -2.40 -19.28
CA ARG A 489 -10.25 -2.64 -18.47
C ARG A 489 -11.51 -2.85 -19.32
N GLY A 490 -11.47 -2.71 -20.64
CA GLY A 490 -12.61 -2.95 -21.53
C GLY A 490 -13.65 -1.82 -21.55
N TYR A 491 -13.30 -0.63 -21.10
CA TYR A 491 -14.09 0.60 -21.31
C TYR A 491 -13.96 1.12 -22.74
N VAL A 492 -12.83 0.82 -23.38
CA VAL A 492 -12.54 1.16 -24.77
C VAL A 492 -12.24 -0.13 -25.52
N ASN A 493 -12.74 -0.25 -26.75
CA ASN A 493 -12.44 -1.40 -27.61
C ASN A 493 -11.23 -1.13 -28.53
N ASP A 494 -10.81 -2.14 -29.28
CA ASP A 494 -9.66 -2.06 -30.20
C ASP A 494 -9.86 -1.10 -31.38
N LYS A 495 -11.08 -0.57 -31.55
CA LYS A 495 -11.40 0.49 -32.53
C LYS A 495 -11.38 1.88 -31.90
N HIS A 496 -10.86 2.01 -30.68
CA HIS A 496 -10.78 3.25 -29.92
C HIS A 496 -12.15 3.90 -29.71
N ARG A 497 -13.19 3.07 -29.50
CA ARG A 497 -14.54 3.52 -29.19
C ARG A 497 -14.96 3.07 -27.81
N LEU A 498 -15.76 3.89 -27.13
CA LEU A 498 -16.37 3.55 -25.85
C LEU A 498 -17.25 2.30 -26.00
N THR A 499 -17.02 1.31 -25.13
CA THR A 499 -17.92 0.16 -24.97
C THR A 499 -19.19 0.58 -24.21
N GLN A 500 -20.13 -0.34 -23.99
CA GLN A 500 -21.31 -0.05 -23.16
C GLN A 500 -20.90 0.44 -21.76
N TRP A 501 -19.94 -0.24 -21.13
CA TRP A 501 -19.37 0.20 -19.86
C TRP A 501 -18.58 1.50 -19.98
N GLY A 502 -17.91 1.74 -21.11
CA GLY A 502 -17.25 3.02 -21.40
C GLY A 502 -18.23 4.20 -21.45
N GLN A 503 -19.38 4.00 -22.08
CA GLN A 503 -20.46 4.98 -22.11
C GLN A 503 -21.08 5.20 -20.72
N ALA A 504 -21.26 4.12 -19.94
CA ALA A 504 -21.73 4.20 -18.57
C ALA A 504 -20.77 4.99 -17.67
N LEU A 505 -19.47 4.72 -17.77
CA LEU A 505 -18.43 5.44 -17.03
C LEU A 505 -18.40 6.92 -17.44
N GLU A 506 -18.46 7.21 -18.74
CA GLU A 506 -18.49 8.59 -19.22
C GLU A 506 -19.73 9.35 -18.73
N ALA A 507 -20.90 8.73 -18.73
CA ALA A 507 -22.12 9.34 -18.21
C ALA A 507 -22.03 9.66 -16.71
N ALA A 508 -21.34 8.81 -15.94
CA ALA A 508 -20.98 9.04 -14.55
C ALA A 508 -20.03 10.25 -14.42
N MET A 509 -18.87 10.21 -15.10
CA MET A 509 -17.84 11.25 -15.00
C MET A 509 -18.35 12.62 -15.45
N SER A 510 -19.18 12.67 -16.49
CA SER A 510 -19.75 13.91 -17.00
C SER A 510 -20.75 14.57 -16.03
N SER A 511 -21.17 13.89 -14.97
CA SER A 511 -22.02 14.46 -13.92
C SER A 511 -21.24 15.09 -12.76
N LEU A 512 -19.94 14.83 -12.69
CA LEU A 512 -19.11 15.27 -11.58
C LEU A 512 -18.76 16.76 -11.70
N SER A 513 -18.73 17.42 -10.55
CA SER A 513 -18.15 18.76 -10.42
C SER A 513 -16.64 18.64 -10.19
N PRO A 514 -15.78 19.31 -10.97
CA PRO A 514 -14.32 19.18 -10.84
C PRO A 514 -13.78 19.46 -9.42
N GLY A 515 -14.43 20.36 -8.67
CA GLY A 515 -13.98 20.76 -7.33
C GLY A 515 -14.15 19.72 -6.21
N GLU A 516 -14.83 18.59 -6.46
CA GLU A 516 -15.13 17.58 -5.43
C GLU A 516 -14.15 16.41 -5.39
N ASN A 517 -13.23 16.29 -6.37
CA ASN A 517 -12.25 15.20 -6.48
C ASN A 517 -12.88 13.78 -6.44
N LEU A 518 -14.03 13.60 -7.08
CA LEU A 518 -14.79 12.35 -7.09
C LEU A 518 -14.49 11.43 -8.29
N GLU A 519 -13.56 11.80 -9.17
CA GLU A 519 -13.24 11.03 -10.38
C GLU A 519 -12.74 9.62 -10.05
N GLU A 520 -11.71 9.50 -9.19
CA GLU A 520 -11.19 8.20 -8.76
C GLU A 520 -12.24 7.37 -8.00
N PRO A 521 -12.95 7.89 -6.97
CA PRO A 521 -14.04 7.17 -6.32
C PRO A 521 -15.10 6.66 -7.29
N THR A 522 -15.46 7.47 -8.29
CA THR A 522 -16.45 7.10 -9.31
C THR A 522 -15.93 5.96 -10.20
N PHE A 523 -14.66 6.01 -10.62
CA PHE A 523 -14.05 4.92 -11.39
C PHE A 523 -14.07 3.60 -10.60
N ILE A 524 -13.64 3.63 -9.33
CA ILE A 524 -13.62 2.44 -8.47
C ILE A 524 -15.04 1.89 -8.26
N ALA A 525 -16.03 2.77 -8.05
CA ALA A 525 -17.42 2.37 -7.90
C ALA A 525 -17.95 1.65 -9.16
N VAL A 526 -17.65 2.16 -10.35
CA VAL A 526 -18.06 1.50 -11.61
C VAL A 526 -17.33 0.17 -11.79
N GLU A 527 -16.04 0.06 -11.44
CA GLU A 527 -15.36 -1.24 -11.43
C GLU A 527 -16.00 -2.23 -10.45
N LEU A 528 -16.38 -1.80 -9.24
CA LEU A 528 -17.08 -2.64 -8.28
C LEU A 528 -18.45 -3.11 -8.78
N LEU A 529 -19.18 -2.27 -9.53
CA LEU A 529 -20.43 -2.66 -10.22
C LEU A 529 -20.16 -3.74 -11.26
N ARG A 530 -19.13 -3.55 -12.10
CA ARG A 530 -18.75 -4.49 -13.17
C ARG A 530 -18.33 -5.85 -12.62
N LEU A 531 -17.63 -5.86 -11.50
CA LEU A 531 -17.21 -7.08 -10.80
C LEU A 531 -18.37 -7.74 -10.03
N GLY A 532 -19.54 -7.10 -9.95
CA GLY A 532 -20.69 -7.59 -9.19
C GLY A 532 -20.47 -7.60 -7.67
N VAL A 533 -19.55 -6.78 -7.18
CA VAL A 533 -19.21 -6.65 -5.76
C VAL A 533 -20.14 -5.62 -5.11
N LEU A 534 -20.25 -4.44 -5.71
CA LEU A 534 -21.23 -3.42 -5.32
C LEU A 534 -22.59 -3.81 -5.90
N SER A 535 -23.47 -4.31 -5.03
CA SER A 535 -24.79 -4.85 -5.42
C SER A 535 -25.75 -4.75 -4.23
N SER A 536 -27.00 -5.09 -4.49
CA SER A 536 -28.07 -5.22 -3.49
C SER A 536 -27.85 -6.28 -2.41
N LYS A 537 -26.91 -7.21 -2.65
CA LYS A 537 -26.64 -8.32 -1.76
C LYS A 537 -25.88 -7.84 -0.52
N ASP A 538 -26.44 -8.12 0.64
CA ASP A 538 -25.70 -7.99 1.90
C ASP A 538 -24.72 -9.16 2.05
N TRP A 539 -23.46 -8.90 1.73
CA TRP A 539 -22.36 -9.87 1.87
C TRP A 539 -21.97 -10.16 3.32
N PHE A 540 -22.44 -9.33 4.25
CA PHE A 540 -21.93 -9.24 5.62
C PHE A 540 -23.09 -9.20 6.63
N ALA A 541 -24.21 -9.84 6.34
CA ALA A 541 -25.43 -9.76 7.16
C ALA A 541 -25.25 -10.23 8.62
N ASN A 542 -24.21 -11.01 8.91
CA ASN A 542 -23.94 -11.59 10.23
C ASN A 542 -22.95 -10.78 11.10
N ILE A 543 -22.51 -9.60 10.66
CA ILE A 543 -21.58 -8.75 11.43
C ILE A 543 -22.21 -7.39 11.78
N SER A 544 -21.74 -6.78 12.86
CA SER A 544 -22.32 -5.56 13.41
C SER A 544 -22.06 -4.32 12.53
N GLY A 545 -22.85 -3.27 12.77
CA GLY A 545 -22.65 -1.96 12.15
C GLY A 545 -23.45 -1.69 10.87
N GLY A 546 -24.44 -2.52 10.54
CA GLY A 546 -25.40 -2.24 9.46
C GLY A 546 -26.57 -1.34 9.86
N PRO A 547 -27.43 -0.97 8.89
CA PRO A 547 -28.69 -0.24 9.16
C PRO A 547 -29.60 -1.03 10.10
N MET A 548 -30.11 -0.38 11.15
CA MET A 548 -30.91 -1.02 12.19
C MET A 548 -32.39 -0.64 12.16
N ARG A 549 -32.73 0.51 11.56
CA ARG A 549 -34.06 1.12 11.62
C ARG A 549 -34.72 1.16 10.24
N GLY A 550 -36.05 1.38 10.22
CA GLY A 550 -36.87 1.33 9.01
C GLY A 550 -37.30 -0.08 8.62
N THR A 551 -37.98 -0.20 7.48
CA THR A 551 -38.38 -1.51 6.91
C THR A 551 -37.16 -2.26 6.36
N ASP A 552 -37.29 -3.57 6.11
CA ASP A 552 -36.19 -4.36 5.52
C ASP A 552 -35.75 -3.85 4.14
N GLU A 553 -36.67 -3.22 3.41
CA GLU A 553 -36.38 -2.56 2.13
C GLU A 553 -35.59 -1.26 2.34
N GLU A 554 -36.01 -0.41 3.29
CA GLU A 554 -35.29 0.82 3.62
C GLU A 554 -33.88 0.54 4.15
N LYS A 555 -33.70 -0.55 4.92
CA LYS A 555 -32.37 -0.99 5.37
C LYS A 555 -31.48 -1.39 4.20
N LYS A 556 -32.00 -2.10 3.20
CA LYS A 556 -31.26 -2.44 1.97
C LYS A 556 -30.85 -1.19 1.19
N PHE A 557 -31.77 -0.24 1.04
CA PHE A 557 -31.49 1.03 0.38
C PHE A 557 -30.42 1.84 1.12
N ASN A 558 -30.55 1.98 2.44
CA ASN A 558 -29.55 2.64 3.28
C ASN A 558 -28.17 1.98 3.13
N LEU A 559 -28.10 0.64 3.22
CA LEU A 559 -26.86 -0.10 3.09
C LEU A 559 -26.19 0.17 1.73
N LEU A 560 -26.94 0.12 0.64
CA LEU A 560 -26.41 0.36 -0.71
C LEU A 560 -25.87 1.79 -0.87
N VAL A 561 -26.60 2.80 -0.41
CA VAL A 561 -26.14 4.21 -0.45
C VAL A 561 -24.89 4.40 0.43
N SER A 562 -24.86 3.77 1.60
CA SER A 562 -23.71 3.83 2.52
C SER A 562 -22.47 3.12 1.97
N GLN A 563 -22.64 2.03 1.22
CA GLN A 563 -21.56 1.34 0.52
C GLN A 563 -20.96 2.21 -0.58
N VAL A 564 -21.78 2.91 -1.37
CA VAL A 564 -21.28 3.88 -2.37
C VAL A 564 -20.51 5.00 -1.68
N ALA A 565 -21.05 5.55 -0.60
CA ALA A 565 -20.39 6.59 0.18
C ALA A 565 -19.06 6.13 0.79
N CYS A 566 -18.91 4.84 1.13
CA CYS A 566 -17.68 4.25 1.66
C CYS A 566 -16.48 4.34 0.70
N ILE A 567 -16.71 4.57 -0.59
CA ILE A 567 -15.65 4.72 -1.61
C ILE A 567 -15.04 6.13 -1.57
N GLY A 568 -15.82 7.13 -1.15
CA GLY A 568 -15.39 8.52 -1.03
C GLY A 568 -14.62 8.80 0.26
N LYS A 569 -14.05 10.00 0.36
CA LYS A 569 -13.23 10.44 1.49
C LYS A 569 -14.03 11.32 2.44
N ILE A 570 -14.08 11.01 3.73
CA ILE A 570 -14.67 11.92 4.72
C ILE A 570 -13.78 13.16 4.93
N ARG A 571 -14.40 14.35 4.97
CA ARG A 571 -13.78 15.63 5.38
C ARG A 571 -13.77 15.71 6.90
N HIS A 572 -12.58 15.63 7.46
CA HIS A 572 -12.31 15.49 8.88
C HIS A 572 -11.04 16.27 9.24
N LYS A 573 -11.01 16.83 10.45
CA LYS A 573 -9.84 17.51 10.99
C LYS A 573 -8.64 16.57 11.06
N SER A 574 -7.43 17.14 11.07
CA SER A 574 -6.17 16.40 11.21
C SER A 574 -5.94 15.91 12.64
N ILE A 575 -6.85 15.08 13.15
CA ILE A 575 -6.85 14.46 14.47
C ILE A 575 -7.42 13.05 14.33
N GLY A 576 -7.06 12.15 15.26
CA GLY A 576 -7.63 10.80 15.30
C GLY A 576 -9.17 10.81 15.32
N TYR A 577 -9.75 9.83 14.65
CA TYR A 577 -11.21 9.71 14.54
C TYR A 577 -11.88 9.46 15.89
N SER A 578 -12.96 10.19 16.14
CA SER A 578 -13.91 9.93 17.22
C SER A 578 -15.31 9.89 16.63
N GLY A 579 -16.00 8.76 16.81
CA GLY A 579 -17.31 8.56 16.24
C GLY A 579 -17.73 7.09 16.23
N PRO A 580 -18.93 6.79 15.69
CA PRO A 580 -19.41 5.43 15.57
C PRO A 580 -18.51 4.60 14.64
N LEU A 581 -18.41 3.31 14.92
CA LEU A 581 -17.74 2.31 14.08
C LEU A 581 -18.76 1.43 13.35
N SER A 582 -18.33 0.81 12.25
CA SER A 582 -19.13 -0.17 11.51
C SER A 582 -18.22 -1.26 10.97
N ARG A 583 -18.33 -2.46 11.55
CA ARG A 583 -17.63 -3.66 11.07
C ARG A 583 -18.08 -3.98 9.64
N GLN A 584 -19.38 -3.89 9.36
CA GLN A 584 -19.94 -4.12 8.02
C GLN A 584 -19.32 -3.21 6.94
N LEU A 585 -19.19 -1.91 7.20
CA LEU A 585 -18.62 -0.97 6.23
C LEU A 585 -17.08 -1.07 6.15
N LEU A 586 -16.40 -1.42 7.24
CA LEU A 586 -14.97 -1.76 7.20
C LEU A 586 -14.70 -2.97 6.30
N SER A 587 -15.53 -4.01 6.39
CA SER A 587 -15.43 -5.20 5.54
C SER A 587 -15.65 -4.86 4.07
N PHE A 588 -16.65 -4.03 3.78
CA PHE A 588 -16.87 -3.53 2.41
C PHE A 588 -15.69 -2.68 1.92
N ARG A 589 -15.12 -1.83 2.78
CA ARG A 589 -13.93 -1.03 2.48
C ARG A 589 -12.71 -1.89 2.14
N SER A 590 -12.59 -3.08 2.72
CA SER A 590 -11.53 -4.02 2.35
C SER A 590 -11.65 -4.50 0.89
N LEU A 591 -12.88 -4.66 0.38
CA LEU A 591 -13.14 -4.95 -1.04
C LEU A 591 -12.73 -3.77 -1.94
N ILE A 592 -13.07 -2.53 -1.53
CA ILE A 592 -12.67 -1.29 -2.23
C ILE A 592 -11.14 -1.22 -2.33
N CYS A 593 -10.43 -1.44 -1.23
CA CYS A 593 -8.96 -1.41 -1.19
C CYS A 593 -8.34 -2.46 -2.12
N ALA A 594 -8.86 -3.70 -2.13
CA ALA A 594 -8.36 -4.76 -3.01
C ALA A 594 -8.47 -4.39 -4.51
N VAL A 595 -9.59 -3.79 -4.92
CA VAL A 595 -9.79 -3.30 -6.29
C VAL A 595 -8.86 -2.13 -6.58
N ARG A 596 -8.80 -1.12 -5.69
CA ARG A 596 -7.93 0.06 -5.83
C ARG A 596 -6.47 -0.34 -6.04
N SER A 597 -5.91 -1.19 -5.17
CA SER A 597 -4.50 -1.61 -5.26
C SER A 597 -4.22 -2.39 -6.55
N SER A 598 -5.15 -3.25 -6.99
CA SER A 598 -4.95 -4.01 -8.24
C SER A 598 -5.00 -3.09 -9.48
N LEU A 599 -5.83 -2.03 -9.45
CA LEU A 599 -5.84 -1.00 -10.49
C LEU A 599 -4.59 -0.13 -10.44
N ARG A 600 -4.08 0.16 -9.24
CA ARG A 600 -2.81 0.88 -9.05
C ARG A 600 -1.64 0.13 -9.66
N ASP A 601 -1.52 -1.17 -9.36
CA ASP A 601 -0.49 -2.04 -9.93
C ASP A 601 -0.54 -2.02 -11.46
N LEU A 602 -1.75 -2.15 -12.03
CA LEU A 602 -1.92 -2.16 -13.48
C LEU A 602 -1.52 -0.83 -14.12
N VAL A 603 -1.96 0.32 -13.57
CA VAL A 603 -1.66 1.63 -14.18
C VAL A 603 -0.18 1.99 -14.08
N GLU A 604 0.50 1.61 -12.99
CA GLU A 604 1.95 1.77 -12.87
C GLU A 604 2.71 0.92 -13.89
N VAL A 605 2.26 -0.33 -14.12
CA VAL A 605 2.85 -1.19 -15.15
C VAL A 605 2.60 -0.65 -16.55
N VAL A 606 1.43 -0.05 -16.82
CA VAL A 606 1.17 0.62 -18.11
C VAL A 606 2.16 1.75 -18.35
N LEU A 607 2.42 2.59 -17.35
CA LEU A 607 3.42 3.66 -17.43
C LEU A 607 4.82 3.09 -17.60
N ALA A 608 5.24 2.14 -16.77
CA ALA A 608 6.56 1.53 -16.83
C ALA A 608 6.79 0.83 -18.18
N SER A 609 5.79 0.13 -18.72
CA SER A 609 5.89 -0.52 -20.03
C SER A 609 6.05 0.49 -21.16
N LEU A 610 5.33 1.61 -21.12
CA LEU A 610 5.49 2.70 -22.10
C LEU A 610 6.94 3.24 -22.09
N LEU A 611 7.49 3.46 -20.90
CA LEU A 611 8.87 3.92 -20.73
C LEU A 611 9.89 2.88 -21.21
N LEU A 612 9.78 1.62 -20.75
CA LEU A 612 10.67 0.51 -21.12
C LEU A 612 10.69 0.22 -22.62
N ASN A 613 9.58 0.45 -23.32
CA ASN A 613 9.48 0.26 -24.77
C ASN A 613 9.96 1.46 -25.60
N GLY A 614 10.43 2.54 -24.96
CA GLY A 614 10.96 3.72 -25.64
C GLY A 614 9.86 4.55 -26.32
N GLU A 615 8.63 4.46 -25.79
CA GLU A 615 7.48 5.16 -26.36
C GLU A 615 7.34 6.59 -25.81
N ALA A 616 8.05 6.90 -24.73
CA ALA A 616 8.23 8.24 -24.20
C ALA A 616 9.72 8.62 -24.21
N ASP A 617 9.96 9.92 -24.28
CA ASP A 617 11.27 10.51 -24.07
C ASP A 617 11.75 10.17 -22.65
N ARG A 618 13.03 9.82 -22.54
CA ARG A 618 13.68 9.44 -21.29
C ARG A 618 14.65 10.52 -20.80
N GLU A 619 14.92 11.56 -21.58
CA GLU A 619 15.66 12.73 -21.12
C GLU A 619 14.71 13.66 -20.35
N ARG A 620 14.49 13.36 -19.07
CA ARG A 620 13.56 14.11 -18.21
C ARG A 620 14.00 14.15 -16.75
N ASP A 621 13.45 15.12 -16.01
CA ASP A 621 13.65 15.36 -14.58
C ASP A 621 12.38 15.16 -13.74
N ASP A 622 11.21 15.05 -14.38
CA ASP A 622 9.87 14.95 -13.75
C ASP A 622 9.43 13.49 -13.43
N TRP A 623 10.37 12.57 -13.20
CA TRP A 623 10.07 11.14 -12.99
C TRP A 623 9.11 10.89 -11.82
N THR A 624 9.41 11.47 -10.66
CA THR A 624 8.60 11.28 -9.45
C THR A 624 7.21 11.90 -9.62
N ASP A 625 7.15 13.07 -10.24
CA ASP A 625 5.91 13.73 -10.61
C ASP A 625 5.04 12.86 -11.51
N LEU A 626 5.63 12.16 -12.48
CA LEU A 626 4.92 11.28 -13.40
C LEU A 626 4.27 10.10 -12.65
N GLY A 627 5.01 9.44 -11.76
CA GLY A 627 4.51 8.32 -10.95
C GLY A 627 3.44 8.72 -9.93
N LEU A 628 3.60 9.88 -9.28
CA LEU A 628 2.66 10.39 -8.28
C LEU A 628 1.38 10.99 -8.88
N SER A 629 1.39 11.36 -10.17
CA SER A 629 0.20 11.87 -10.87
C SER A 629 -0.73 10.76 -11.36
N LEU A 630 -0.32 9.50 -11.27
CA LEU A 630 -1.20 8.36 -11.57
C LEU A 630 -2.29 8.22 -10.48
N PRO A 631 -3.51 7.79 -10.84
CA PRO A 631 -4.61 7.59 -9.90
C PRO A 631 -4.39 6.39 -8.96
N PHE A 632 -5.33 6.19 -8.04
CA PHE A 632 -5.42 5.05 -7.11
C PHE A 632 -4.39 5.07 -5.98
N ILE A 633 -3.94 6.26 -5.57
CA ILE A 633 -3.07 6.44 -4.39
C ILE A 633 -3.90 6.56 -3.11
N ASP A 634 -5.04 7.23 -3.17
CA ASP A 634 -5.76 7.66 -1.96
C ASP A 634 -6.58 6.54 -1.33
N ASP A 635 -6.05 5.98 -0.24
CA ASP A 635 -6.72 4.94 0.50
C ASP A 635 -7.72 5.50 1.52
N ASN A 636 -8.97 5.65 1.07
CA ASN A 636 -10.05 6.17 1.90
C ASN A 636 -10.49 5.19 3.00
N ASN A 637 -10.81 5.76 4.16
CA ASN A 637 -11.43 5.04 5.27
C ASN A 637 -12.96 4.92 5.09
N CYS A 638 -13.61 4.06 5.88
CA CYS A 638 -15.07 3.85 5.78
C CYS A 638 -15.92 4.96 6.43
N GLY A 639 -15.30 6.02 6.97
CA GLY A 639 -15.98 7.05 7.76
C GLY A 639 -17.10 7.78 7.03
N LEU A 640 -16.95 8.04 5.72
CA LEU A 640 -18.01 8.68 4.93
C LEU A 640 -19.25 7.79 4.79
N GLY A 641 -19.04 6.48 4.61
CA GLY A 641 -20.10 5.49 4.63
C GLY A 641 -20.81 5.43 5.98
N ILE A 642 -20.07 5.49 7.08
CA ILE A 642 -20.64 5.49 8.43
C ILE A 642 -21.50 6.75 8.64
N ALA A 643 -21.04 7.91 8.18
CA ALA A 643 -21.77 9.17 8.28
C ALA A 643 -23.13 9.10 7.55
N VAL A 644 -23.13 8.63 6.29
CA VAL A 644 -24.35 8.43 5.50
C VAL A 644 -25.28 7.42 6.14
N ARG A 645 -24.74 6.26 6.55
CA ARG A 645 -25.52 5.22 7.22
C ARG A 645 -26.21 5.77 8.45
N THR A 646 -25.48 6.50 9.29
CA THR A 646 -25.98 7.06 10.55
C THR A 646 -27.07 8.09 10.31
N TYR A 647 -26.90 8.98 9.33
CA TYR A 647 -27.93 9.93 8.94
C TYR A 647 -29.21 9.24 8.47
N LEU A 648 -29.10 8.29 7.53
CA LEU A 648 -30.25 7.60 6.95
C LEU A 648 -30.94 6.66 7.95
N ASP A 649 -30.22 6.13 8.94
CA ASP A 649 -30.78 5.27 10.00
C ASP A 649 -31.47 6.10 11.11
N ASP A 650 -31.12 7.39 11.28
CA ASP A 650 -31.80 8.25 12.26
C ASP A 650 -33.13 8.82 11.76
N LEU A 651 -33.28 9.04 10.44
CA LEU A 651 -34.51 9.59 9.86
C LEU A 651 -35.78 8.81 10.25
N PRO A 652 -35.84 7.46 10.17
CA PRO A 652 -37.04 6.69 10.52
C PRO A 652 -37.53 6.85 11.97
N GLN A 653 -36.73 7.43 12.88
CA GLN A 653 -37.17 7.73 14.24
C GLN A 653 -38.07 8.96 14.34
N GLN A 654 -38.10 9.78 13.29
CA GLN A 654 -38.82 11.04 13.26
C GLN A 654 -40.22 10.79 12.67
N SER A 655 -41.22 11.55 13.14
CA SER A 655 -42.62 11.34 12.73
C SER A 655 -42.87 11.60 11.24
N ASP A 656 -42.09 12.48 10.61
CA ASP A 656 -42.08 12.73 9.16
C ASP A 656 -40.63 12.77 8.63
N PRO A 657 -40.05 11.60 8.28
CA PRO A 657 -38.65 11.47 7.86
C PRO A 657 -38.33 12.18 6.53
N THR A 658 -39.34 12.58 5.76
CA THR A 658 -39.17 13.21 4.44
C THR A 658 -39.27 14.73 4.50
N SER A 659 -39.83 15.29 5.57
CA SER A 659 -39.98 16.74 5.70
C SER A 659 -38.63 17.47 5.67
N PRO A 660 -38.52 18.62 4.97
CA PRO A 660 -37.29 19.40 4.92
C PRO A 660 -36.78 19.82 6.31
N ARG A 661 -37.70 20.08 7.24
CA ARG A 661 -37.38 20.46 8.62
C ARG A 661 -36.68 19.32 9.36
N VAL A 662 -37.24 18.11 9.32
CA VAL A 662 -36.65 16.95 9.97
C VAL A 662 -35.26 16.63 9.39
N ARG A 663 -35.11 16.69 8.06
CA ARG A 663 -33.80 16.51 7.41
C ARG A 663 -32.78 17.53 7.93
N ALA A 664 -33.14 18.81 8.01
CA ALA A 664 -32.26 19.84 8.55
C ALA A 664 -31.89 19.59 10.02
N ASP A 665 -32.86 19.19 10.84
CA ASP A 665 -32.66 18.90 12.26
C ASP A 665 -31.72 17.70 12.47
N VAL A 666 -31.89 16.61 11.71
CA VAL A 666 -31.00 15.43 11.78
C VAL A 666 -29.61 15.75 11.24
N LYS A 667 -29.49 16.54 10.15
CA LYS A 667 -28.18 17.02 9.67
C LYS A 667 -27.47 17.86 10.74
N ALA A 668 -28.20 18.66 11.52
CA ALA A 668 -27.63 19.44 12.61
C ALA A 668 -27.11 18.58 13.77
N LYS A 669 -27.82 17.50 14.12
CA LYS A 669 -27.37 16.50 15.13
C LYS A 669 -26.09 15.77 14.73
N GLY A 670 -25.73 15.74 13.45
CA GLY A 670 -24.52 15.06 12.99
C GLY A 670 -23.22 15.51 13.66
N LYS A 671 -23.19 16.74 14.22
CA LYS A 671 -22.06 17.23 15.02
C LYS A 671 -21.86 16.46 16.33
N ASP A 672 -22.90 15.85 16.86
CA ASP A 672 -22.83 15.06 18.10
C ASP A 672 -22.19 13.69 17.85
N TRP A 673 -22.43 13.12 16.67
CA TRP A 673 -21.83 11.85 16.24
C TRP A 673 -20.42 11.99 15.64
N PHE A 674 -20.15 13.11 14.96
CA PHE A 674 -18.91 13.37 14.22
C PHE A 674 -18.34 14.75 14.60
N GLN A 675 -17.87 14.88 15.84
CA GLN A 675 -17.42 16.16 16.42
C GLN A 675 -16.24 16.81 15.69
N HIS A 676 -15.42 16.01 15.03
CA HIS A 676 -14.21 16.45 14.33
C HIS A 676 -14.38 16.47 12.81
N SER A 677 -15.59 16.23 12.30
CA SER A 677 -15.89 16.48 10.89
C SER A 677 -15.86 17.99 10.58
N ASP A 678 -15.33 18.36 9.42
CA ASP A 678 -15.31 19.78 8.98
C ASP A 678 -16.73 20.29 8.73
N SER A 679 -17.56 19.47 8.10
CA SER A 679 -18.97 19.73 7.86
C SER A 679 -19.70 18.40 7.64
N PHE A 680 -20.56 18.03 8.58
CA PHE A 680 -21.36 16.81 8.44
C PHE A 680 -22.29 16.88 7.22
N SER A 681 -22.98 18.01 7.03
CA SER A 681 -23.83 18.21 5.85
C SER A 681 -23.03 18.20 4.55
N GLY A 682 -21.86 18.87 4.51
CA GLY A 682 -21.01 18.88 3.33
C GLY A 682 -20.45 17.50 2.97
N ASN A 683 -20.21 16.64 3.97
CA ASN A 683 -19.88 15.24 3.73
C ASN A 683 -21.05 14.46 3.13
N LEU A 684 -22.27 14.65 3.62
CA LEU A 684 -23.46 14.03 3.03
C LEU A 684 -23.66 14.49 1.58
N ASP A 685 -23.55 15.79 1.31
CA ASP A 685 -23.74 16.36 -0.02
C ASP A 685 -22.74 15.74 -1.02
N MET A 686 -21.47 15.62 -0.64
CA MET A 686 -20.44 14.96 -1.45
C MET A 686 -20.70 13.46 -1.63
N ALA A 687 -21.19 12.76 -0.61
CA ALA A 687 -21.57 11.36 -0.74
C ALA A 687 -22.76 11.17 -1.69
N PHE A 688 -23.73 12.09 -1.68
CA PHE A 688 -24.87 12.07 -2.59
C PHE A 688 -24.50 12.49 -4.02
N ALA A 689 -23.51 13.36 -4.21
CA ALA A 689 -22.92 13.63 -5.53
C ALA A 689 -22.24 12.38 -6.11
N LEU A 690 -21.50 11.63 -5.28
CA LEU A 690 -20.94 10.33 -5.68
C LEU A 690 -22.05 9.32 -6.01
N TRP A 691 -23.10 9.25 -5.21
CA TRP A 691 -24.28 8.43 -5.49
C TRP A 691 -24.88 8.75 -6.87
N ASP A 692 -25.12 10.03 -7.16
CA ASP A 692 -25.71 10.47 -8.42
C ASP A 692 -24.87 10.05 -9.63
N ALA A 693 -23.55 10.13 -9.54
CA ALA A 693 -22.64 9.67 -10.59
C ALA A 693 -22.73 8.15 -10.79
N VAL A 694 -22.65 7.37 -9.71
CA VAL A 694 -22.70 5.90 -9.77
C VAL A 694 -24.07 5.41 -10.24
N TYR A 695 -25.15 6.07 -9.82
CA TYR A 695 -26.50 5.81 -10.33
C TYR A 695 -26.58 6.04 -11.83
N ARG A 696 -26.03 7.13 -12.38
CA ARG A 696 -25.99 7.35 -13.83
C ARG A 696 -25.25 6.23 -14.56
N ALA A 697 -24.12 5.75 -14.03
CA ALA A 697 -23.43 4.60 -14.60
C ALA A 697 -24.31 3.35 -14.57
N SER A 698 -24.98 3.06 -13.45
CA SER A 698 -25.83 1.86 -13.32
C SER A 698 -27.00 1.85 -14.31
N GLN A 699 -27.57 3.01 -14.63
CA GLN A 699 -28.62 3.13 -15.65
C GLN A 699 -28.10 3.03 -17.09
N ASN A 700 -26.82 3.31 -17.33
CA ASN A 700 -26.20 3.29 -18.66
C ASN A 700 -25.36 2.02 -18.92
N ALA A 701 -25.23 1.12 -17.94
CA ALA A 701 -24.45 -0.12 -18.07
C ALA A 701 -25.08 -1.17 -19.01
N GLY A 702 -26.30 -0.94 -19.49
CA GLY A 702 -27.00 -1.84 -20.40
C GLY A 702 -27.45 -3.16 -19.75
N LYS A 703 -27.72 -4.18 -20.57
CA LYS A 703 -28.32 -5.45 -20.11
C LYS A 703 -27.40 -6.30 -19.23
N GLU A 704 -26.09 -6.03 -19.23
CA GLU A 704 -25.13 -6.73 -18.37
C GLU A 704 -25.34 -6.42 -16.90
N PHE A 705 -25.85 -5.22 -16.58
CA PHE A 705 -26.19 -4.82 -15.22
C PHE A 705 -27.65 -5.15 -14.88
N LYS A 706 -27.84 -6.22 -14.10
CA LYS A 706 -29.19 -6.78 -13.82
C LYS A 706 -29.97 -6.01 -12.75
N GLU A 707 -29.32 -5.15 -11.97
CA GLU A 707 -29.93 -4.48 -10.81
C GLU A 707 -30.40 -3.05 -11.10
N ALA A 708 -30.45 -2.61 -12.37
CA ALA A 708 -30.81 -1.23 -12.73
C ALA A 708 -32.13 -0.75 -12.09
N LYS A 709 -33.14 -1.62 -12.00
CA LYS A 709 -34.44 -1.32 -11.39
C LYS A 709 -34.34 -1.02 -9.89
N LEU A 710 -33.60 -1.83 -9.14
CA LEU A 710 -33.43 -1.61 -7.70
C LEU A 710 -32.67 -0.30 -7.43
N TRP A 711 -31.68 0.02 -8.27
CA TRP A 711 -30.97 1.29 -8.19
C TRP A 711 -31.89 2.48 -8.44
N ASP A 712 -32.85 2.35 -9.35
CA ASP A 712 -33.89 3.37 -9.57
C ASP A 712 -34.84 3.52 -8.38
N GLU A 713 -35.28 2.41 -7.78
CA GLU A 713 -36.10 2.40 -6.56
C GLU A 713 -35.35 3.05 -5.37
N THR A 714 -34.07 2.69 -5.19
CA THR A 714 -33.20 3.27 -4.16
C THR A 714 -32.99 4.77 -4.37
N ASN A 715 -32.78 5.19 -5.62
CA ASN A 715 -32.58 6.60 -5.96
C ASN A 715 -33.83 7.43 -5.68
N LYS A 716 -35.02 6.92 -6.00
CA LYS A 716 -36.31 7.56 -5.65
C LYS A 716 -36.48 7.67 -4.14
N TRP A 717 -36.19 6.60 -3.41
CA TRP A 717 -36.25 6.60 -1.94
C TRP A 717 -35.30 7.63 -1.31
N LEU A 718 -34.08 7.74 -1.85
CA LEU A 718 -33.07 8.69 -1.39
C LEU A 718 -33.43 10.14 -1.72
N ALA A 719 -34.07 10.40 -2.86
CA ALA A 719 -34.43 11.76 -3.31
C ALA A 719 -35.27 12.52 -2.27
N ASP A 720 -36.16 11.84 -1.57
CA ASP A 720 -37.01 12.43 -0.52
C ASP A 720 -36.29 12.59 0.84
N ARG A 721 -35.10 11.99 0.97
CA ARG A 721 -34.34 11.87 2.25
C ARG A 721 -33.01 12.62 2.26
N ARG A 722 -32.50 13.07 1.11
CA ARG A 722 -31.20 13.76 0.99
C ARG A 722 -31.23 15.26 1.28
#